data_AF-A0A917C114-F1
#
_entry.id   AF-A0A917C114-F1
#
_cell.length_a   1.000
_cell.length_b   1.000
_cell.length_c   1.000
_cell.angle_alpha   90.00
_cell.angle_beta   90.00
_cell.angle_gamma   90.00
#
_symmetry.space_group_name_H-M   'P 1'
#
loop_
_entity.id
_entity.type
_entity.pdbx_description
1 polymer ?
#
loop_
_entity_poly.entity_id
_entity_poly.type
_entity_poly.pdbx_seq_one_letter_code
_entity_poly.pdbx_strand_id
1 'polypeptide(L)'
;MITVQLGDQLLLWNQASILVKDVRHMIMETGETSSYRLPASAFLYTVRGNARIRLDGKTHAVSRFHVLHGGKGLCLDISADACFEYYLVLYKAALPHPTRRELLNIIETDNPFIRQFGFIPQYPLSLLDKVKLMDKVWHQSSALEKLQVKALFYQFMVEVMGQLSQKGVQSMRPDPVEQAMRYIQEHYREQVTLELLADMLDCNSRQLLRMFKSKENISPIDYLIRVRMHKAQELLLSADCTLKEIAERVGYADSYYFSRLFKKVVGVSPTLFKGKVLSLEVRPDNPLAMSRSSIVENKLQRYIDSEYDNHYQYKRGDSPVYRKNKAPMAVTLLFCLSLLLSACTAGTANNSAASSSNQAAGTNTAAEQTASPAANSADADAPRVVKHAMGEETLTGTPERVVILTNEGTEALLALGVKPVGAVQSWNGEPWYDHIKDEMQGVEVVGDELQPNIELIASLKPDLIIGNKVRQEKIYEQLKQIAPTVFSEDLSGEWKNNFRLYSEALNKKEEGEKAMEAFDSRVADVKSKLGSKAETKVSIVRFSASQVRIYQKDSFSGVLLEQLGIARPASQDKDNFMEVMSKETIPDMDGDVLFYFVTETEDTSDAAKVVEEWKNDPLFKNLNVSKNNKVFEVNETIWNTAGGYEAANLLLDELVKYFEVK
;
A
#
# COMPACT_ATOMS: atom_id res chain seq x y z
N MET A 1 -1.19 10.24 -0.25
CA MET A 1 -1.72 9.76 -1.55
C MET A 1 -3.07 9.11 -1.30
N ILE A 2 -4.07 9.32 -2.16
CA ILE A 2 -5.40 8.70 -1.98
C ILE A 2 -5.32 7.22 -2.40
N THR A 3 -5.11 6.33 -1.44
CA THR A 3 -5.37 4.90 -1.60
C THR A 3 -6.87 4.65 -1.50
N VAL A 4 -7.57 4.88 -2.62
CA VAL A 4 -8.89 4.26 -2.84
C VAL A 4 -8.70 2.75 -2.77
N GLN A 5 -9.64 2.08 -2.11
CA GLN A 5 -9.56 0.65 -1.88
C GLN A 5 -9.57 -0.10 -3.23
N LEU A 6 -8.56 -0.95 -3.43
CA LEU A 6 -8.44 -1.78 -4.63
C LEU A 6 -9.69 -2.64 -4.89
N GLY A 7 -10.45 -2.99 -3.84
CA GLY A 7 -11.71 -3.71 -3.96
C GLY A 7 -12.74 -3.02 -4.87
N ASP A 8 -12.89 -1.70 -4.74
CA ASP A 8 -13.82 -0.89 -5.52
C ASP A 8 -13.38 -0.77 -6.99
N GLN A 9 -12.07 -0.64 -7.21
CA GLN A 9 -11.51 -0.67 -8.56
C GLN A 9 -11.75 -2.03 -9.23
N LEU A 10 -11.54 -3.14 -8.49
CA LEU A 10 -11.79 -4.50 -8.99
C LEU A 10 -13.28 -4.72 -9.29
N LEU A 11 -14.20 -4.17 -8.49
CA LEU A 11 -15.64 -4.18 -8.78
C LEU A 11 -15.96 -3.54 -10.13
N LEU A 12 -15.36 -2.39 -10.44
CA LEU A 12 -15.52 -1.73 -11.75
C LEU A 12 -14.88 -2.53 -12.89
N TRP A 13 -13.64 -3.01 -12.73
CA TRP A 13 -12.95 -3.81 -13.75
C TRP A 13 -13.67 -5.13 -14.07
N ASN A 14 -14.28 -5.77 -13.08
CA ASN A 14 -15.07 -6.99 -13.25
C ASN A 14 -16.38 -6.78 -14.00
N GLN A 15 -16.90 -5.55 -14.06
CA GLN A 15 -18.18 -5.23 -14.69
C GLN A 15 -18.00 -4.56 -16.06
N ALA A 16 -16.87 -3.90 -16.32
CA ALA A 16 -16.64 -3.16 -17.55
C ALA A 16 -16.43 -4.04 -18.80
N SER A 17 -17.16 -3.71 -19.87
CA SER A 17 -16.85 -4.18 -21.21
C SER A 17 -15.65 -3.42 -21.75
N ILE A 18 -14.55 -4.14 -21.96
CA ILE A 18 -13.33 -3.57 -22.56
C ILE A 18 -13.32 -3.76 -24.08
N LEU A 19 -12.86 -2.73 -24.79
CA LEU A 19 -12.55 -2.75 -26.21
C LEU A 19 -11.12 -2.25 -26.40
N VAL A 20 -10.18 -3.15 -26.69
CA VAL A 20 -8.83 -2.78 -27.14
C VAL A 20 -8.95 -2.05 -28.48
N LYS A 21 -8.27 -0.91 -28.59
CA LYS A 21 -8.33 0.02 -29.72
C LYS A 21 -7.08 -0.01 -30.58
N ASP A 22 -5.93 -0.22 -29.96
CA ASP A 22 -4.65 -0.31 -30.66
C ASP A 22 -3.61 -1.00 -29.77
N VAL A 23 -2.63 -1.66 -30.38
CA VAL A 23 -1.42 -2.17 -29.72
C VAL A 23 -0.24 -1.79 -30.59
N ARG A 24 0.74 -1.10 -30.01
CA ARG A 24 1.94 -0.63 -30.72
C ARG A 24 3.20 -1.09 -30.00
N HIS A 25 4.18 -1.49 -30.79
CA HIS A 25 5.58 -1.63 -30.39
C HIS A 25 6.36 -0.41 -30.90
N MET A 26 7.12 0.23 -30.02
CA MET A 26 7.86 1.45 -30.33
C MET A 26 9.32 1.32 -29.84
N ILE A 27 10.25 1.74 -30.68
CA ILE A 27 11.68 1.86 -30.37
C ILE A 27 12.07 3.30 -30.71
N MET A 28 12.74 3.98 -29.77
CA MET A 28 13.23 5.34 -29.91
C MET A 28 14.75 5.36 -29.82
N GLU A 29 15.39 6.17 -30.66
CA GLU A 29 16.83 6.38 -30.62
C GLU A 29 17.26 7.37 -29.52
N THR A 30 18.55 7.44 -29.23
CA THR A 30 19.08 8.28 -28.15
C THR A 30 18.92 9.77 -28.49
N GLY A 31 18.26 10.52 -27.60
CA GLY A 31 17.92 11.93 -27.81
C GLY A 31 16.61 12.15 -28.58
N GLU A 32 15.93 11.09 -29.03
CA GLU A 32 14.63 11.22 -29.70
C GLU A 32 13.53 11.65 -28.73
N THR A 33 12.61 12.48 -29.21
CA THR A 33 11.45 12.97 -28.45
C THR A 33 10.15 12.72 -29.20
N SER A 34 9.16 12.13 -28.53
CA SER A 34 7.81 11.91 -29.05
C SER A 34 6.80 12.58 -28.12
N SER A 35 5.80 13.27 -28.67
CA SER A 35 4.65 13.84 -27.94
C SER A 35 3.36 13.32 -28.55
N TYR A 36 2.53 12.64 -27.75
CA TYR A 36 1.33 11.95 -28.23
C TYR A 36 0.15 12.12 -27.28
N ARG A 37 -0.90 12.82 -27.73
CA ARG A 37 -2.16 12.91 -26.98
C ARG A 37 -2.97 11.63 -27.14
N LEU A 38 -3.29 10.97 -26.03
CA LEU A 38 -3.93 9.65 -26.02
C LEU A 38 -5.39 9.71 -26.55
N PRO A 39 -5.73 9.03 -27.68
CA PRO A 39 -7.09 9.06 -28.25
C PRO A 39 -8.09 8.18 -27.48
N ALA A 40 -7.59 7.30 -26.61
CA ALA A 40 -8.31 6.42 -25.70
C ALA A 40 -7.41 6.20 -24.46
N SER A 41 -7.91 5.57 -23.40
CA SER A 41 -7.04 5.23 -22.25
C SER A 41 -5.95 4.25 -22.67
N ALA A 42 -4.78 4.31 -22.04
CA ALA A 42 -3.63 3.52 -22.47
C ALA A 42 -2.80 2.99 -21.30
N PHE A 43 -2.30 1.76 -21.48
CA PHE A 43 -1.16 1.24 -20.73
C PHE A 43 0.11 1.38 -21.57
N LEU A 44 1.18 1.87 -20.95
CA LEU A 44 2.53 1.84 -21.51
C LEU A 44 3.39 0.89 -20.67
N TYR A 45 4.09 -0.01 -21.34
CA TYR A 45 5.01 -0.97 -20.73
C TYR A 45 6.41 -0.77 -21.30
N THR A 46 7.40 -0.41 -20.48
CA THR A 46 8.79 -0.22 -20.94
C THR A 46 9.55 -1.54 -20.95
N VAL A 47 10.34 -1.80 -21.99
CA VAL A 47 11.05 -3.08 -22.21
C VAL A 47 12.53 -2.94 -21.88
N ARG A 48 13.19 -1.90 -22.39
CA ARG A 48 14.62 -1.63 -22.18
C ARG A 48 14.93 -0.15 -22.41
N GLY A 49 16.11 0.28 -21.94
CA GLY A 49 16.56 1.66 -22.03
C GLY A 49 16.09 2.53 -20.87
N ASN A 50 16.43 3.82 -20.97
CA ASN A 50 16.06 4.87 -20.03
C ASN A 50 15.43 6.04 -20.80
N ALA A 51 14.37 6.61 -20.25
CA ALA A 51 13.72 7.79 -20.80
C ALA A 51 13.12 8.64 -19.68
N ARG A 52 12.91 9.92 -19.98
CA ARG A 52 12.04 10.80 -19.20
C ARG A 52 10.68 10.83 -19.90
N ILE A 53 9.69 10.19 -19.27
CA ILE A 53 8.30 10.25 -19.71
C ILE A 53 7.58 11.34 -18.93
N ARG A 54 6.99 12.32 -19.62
CA ARG A 54 6.01 13.23 -19.04
C ARG A 54 4.60 12.74 -19.33
N LEU A 55 3.79 12.64 -18.28
CA LEU A 55 2.37 12.34 -18.35
C LEU A 55 1.64 13.56 -17.79
N ASP A 56 0.97 14.32 -18.66
CA ASP A 56 0.37 15.63 -18.35
C ASP A 56 1.34 16.55 -17.58
N GLY A 57 2.53 16.75 -18.14
CA GLY A 57 3.60 17.61 -17.59
C GLY A 57 4.42 16.98 -16.45
N LYS A 58 3.87 16.02 -15.70
CA LYS A 58 4.59 15.36 -14.60
C LYS A 58 5.68 14.43 -15.15
N THR A 59 6.94 14.76 -14.85
CA THR A 59 8.10 13.98 -15.33
C THR A 59 8.34 12.75 -14.47
N HIS A 60 8.40 11.59 -15.12
CA HIS A 60 8.81 10.31 -14.56
C HIS A 60 10.10 9.88 -15.25
N ALA A 61 11.21 9.82 -14.51
CA ALA A 61 12.39 9.10 -14.96
C ALA A 61 12.06 7.60 -14.95
N VAL A 62 11.98 6.98 -16.12
CA VAL A 62 11.69 5.55 -16.27
C VAL A 62 12.90 4.84 -16.82
N SER A 63 13.18 3.68 -16.23
CA SER A 63 13.99 2.65 -16.85
C SER A 63 13.07 1.61 -17.50
N ARG A 64 13.66 0.53 -17.99
CA ARG A 64 12.97 -0.74 -18.31
C ARG A 64 11.95 -1.19 -17.24
N PHE A 65 10.99 -1.99 -17.68
CA PHE A 65 9.96 -2.65 -16.89
C PHE A 65 9.15 -1.76 -15.95
N HIS A 66 8.84 -0.55 -16.40
CA HIS A 66 7.84 0.30 -15.80
C HIS A 66 6.49 0.07 -16.48
N VAL A 67 5.44 -0.06 -15.68
CA VAL A 67 4.05 0.03 -16.14
C VAL A 67 3.58 1.44 -15.84
N LEU A 68 3.05 2.12 -16.86
CA LEU A 68 2.36 3.39 -16.75
C LEU A 68 0.94 3.24 -17.29
N HIS A 69 0.01 3.98 -16.72
CA HIS A 69 -1.37 4.06 -17.17
C HIS A 69 -1.81 5.53 -17.26
N GLY A 70 -2.60 5.85 -18.28
CA GLY A 70 -3.15 7.20 -18.50
C GLY A 70 -4.51 7.15 -19.18
N GLY A 71 -5.41 8.06 -18.79
CA GLY A 71 -6.74 8.18 -19.39
C GLY A 71 -6.74 8.75 -20.80
N LYS A 72 -7.89 8.64 -21.48
CA LYS A 72 -8.14 9.34 -22.74
C LYS A 72 -7.92 10.85 -22.56
N GLY A 73 -7.17 11.46 -23.48
CA GLY A 73 -6.95 12.91 -23.53
C GLY A 73 -5.62 13.37 -22.94
N LEU A 74 -4.99 12.54 -22.09
CA LEU A 74 -3.67 12.79 -21.49
C LEU A 74 -2.58 12.96 -22.56
N CYS A 75 -1.63 13.86 -22.31
CA CYS A 75 -0.43 14.04 -23.13
C CYS A 75 0.69 13.13 -22.64
N LEU A 76 1.13 12.21 -23.50
CA LEU A 76 2.27 11.33 -23.29
C LEU A 76 3.46 11.89 -24.06
N ASP A 77 4.39 12.54 -23.35
CA ASP A 77 5.67 12.96 -23.92
C ASP A 77 6.76 12.00 -23.46
N ILE A 78 7.64 11.59 -24.36
CA ILE A 78 8.75 10.68 -24.10
C ILE A 78 10.02 11.33 -24.65
N SER A 79 11.06 11.42 -23.82
CA SER A 79 12.40 11.84 -24.20
C SER A 79 13.37 10.71 -23.87
N ALA A 80 13.93 10.09 -24.90
CA ALA A 80 14.80 8.93 -24.79
C ALA A 80 16.24 9.36 -24.39
N ASP A 81 16.66 9.00 -23.18
CA ASP A 81 18.02 9.29 -22.68
C ASP A 81 19.06 8.26 -23.18
N ALA A 82 18.57 7.11 -23.65
CA ALA A 82 19.30 6.08 -24.39
C ALA A 82 18.31 5.38 -25.35
N CYS A 83 18.77 4.41 -26.16
CA CYS A 83 17.87 3.56 -26.96
C CYS A 83 16.76 2.97 -26.07
N PHE A 84 15.50 3.34 -26.33
CA PHE A 84 14.37 3.12 -25.44
C PHE A 84 13.25 2.38 -26.16
N GLU A 85 12.81 1.26 -25.60
CA GLU A 85 11.80 0.39 -26.21
C GLU A 85 10.61 0.25 -25.27
N TYR A 86 9.40 0.39 -25.82
CA TYR A 86 8.16 0.25 -25.06
C TYR A 86 7.01 -0.28 -25.94
N TYR A 87 5.98 -0.78 -25.28
CA TYR A 87 4.69 -1.10 -25.87
C TYR A 87 3.63 -0.12 -25.37
N LEU A 88 2.67 0.23 -26.24
CA LEU A 88 1.52 1.07 -25.91
C LEU A 88 0.23 0.33 -26.28
N VAL A 89 -0.62 0.06 -25.29
CA VAL A 89 -1.90 -0.65 -25.44
C VAL A 89 -3.05 0.32 -25.16
N LEU A 90 -3.74 0.74 -26.22
CA LEU A 90 -4.89 1.66 -26.16
C LEU A 90 -6.19 0.87 -26.00
N TYR A 91 -7.09 1.31 -25.13
CA TYR A 91 -8.38 0.66 -24.88
C TYR A 91 -9.49 1.66 -24.49
N LYS A 92 -10.74 1.20 -24.61
CA LYS A 92 -11.93 1.89 -24.07
C LYS A 92 -12.66 0.93 -23.14
N ALA A 93 -13.01 1.40 -21.94
CA ALA A 93 -13.95 0.74 -21.04
C ALA A 93 -15.36 1.34 -21.18
N ALA A 94 -16.38 0.54 -20.88
CA ALA A 94 -17.76 0.99 -20.72
C ALA A 94 -18.49 0.08 -19.71
N LEU A 95 -19.25 0.65 -18.77
CA LEU A 95 -20.10 -0.11 -17.87
C LEU A 95 -21.38 -0.59 -18.59
N PRO A 96 -21.94 -1.75 -18.20
CA PRO A 96 -23.18 -2.29 -18.78
C PRO A 96 -24.38 -1.43 -18.40
N HIS A 97 -25.36 -1.32 -19.28
CA HIS A 97 -26.61 -0.61 -19.03
C HIS A 97 -27.80 -1.59 -18.92
N PRO A 98 -28.68 -1.46 -17.91
CA PRO A 98 -28.62 -0.50 -16.80
C PRO A 98 -27.48 -0.81 -15.81
N THR A 99 -26.82 0.24 -15.31
CA THR A 99 -25.70 0.12 -14.36
C THR A 99 -26.21 0.17 -12.92
N ARG A 100 -25.65 -0.64 -12.02
CA ARG A 100 -25.97 -0.55 -10.57
C ARG A 100 -25.52 0.80 -10.01
N ARG A 101 -26.35 1.44 -9.19
CA ARG A 101 -26.09 2.78 -8.62
C ARG A 101 -24.81 2.84 -7.78
N GLU A 102 -24.51 1.78 -7.04
CA GLU A 102 -23.22 1.53 -6.38
C GLU A 102 -22.01 1.73 -7.30
N LEU A 103 -22.02 1.11 -8.49
CA LEU A 103 -20.94 1.22 -9.48
C LEU A 103 -20.89 2.59 -10.16
N LEU A 104 -22.03 3.30 -10.25
CA LEU A 104 -22.07 4.69 -10.72
C LEU A 104 -21.41 5.63 -9.71
N ASN A 105 -21.70 5.46 -8.42
CA ASN A 105 -21.04 6.22 -7.36
C ASN A 105 -19.51 5.96 -7.37
N ILE A 106 -19.07 4.70 -7.47
CA ILE A 106 -17.63 4.37 -7.49
C ILE A 106 -16.94 4.94 -8.75
N ILE A 107 -17.55 4.89 -9.93
CA ILE A 107 -16.93 5.44 -11.15
C ILE A 107 -16.97 6.98 -11.19
N GLU A 108 -17.83 7.62 -10.40
CA GLU A 108 -17.83 9.08 -10.21
C GLU A 108 -16.74 9.51 -9.22
N THR A 109 -16.43 8.71 -8.19
CA THR A 109 -15.41 9.05 -7.17
C THR A 109 -13.98 8.60 -7.51
N ASP A 110 -13.78 7.39 -8.06
CA ASP A 110 -12.47 6.90 -8.53
C ASP A 110 -12.62 6.02 -9.77
N ASN A 111 -12.56 6.64 -10.95
CA ASN A 111 -12.64 5.93 -12.22
C ASN A 111 -11.29 5.27 -12.60
N PRO A 112 -11.13 3.95 -12.46
CA PRO A 112 -9.84 3.30 -12.69
C PRO A 112 -9.51 3.22 -14.20
N PHE A 113 -10.45 3.54 -15.08
CA PHE A 113 -10.24 3.54 -16.53
C PHE A 113 -9.60 4.83 -17.05
N ILE A 114 -9.51 5.88 -16.23
CA ILE A 114 -8.83 7.14 -16.58
C ILE A 114 -7.73 7.53 -15.58
N ARG A 115 -7.70 6.90 -14.40
CA ARG A 115 -6.71 7.14 -13.34
C ARG A 115 -5.27 6.99 -13.83
N GLN A 116 -4.48 8.05 -13.72
CA GLN A 116 -3.04 8.00 -14.01
C GLN A 116 -2.30 7.27 -12.87
N PHE A 117 -1.42 6.33 -13.22
CA PHE A 117 -0.49 5.71 -12.26
C PHE A 117 0.76 5.17 -12.94
N GLY A 118 1.80 4.94 -12.15
CA GLY A 118 3.05 4.32 -12.59
C GLY A 118 3.66 3.47 -11.50
N PHE A 119 4.16 2.28 -11.85
CA PHE A 119 4.86 1.41 -10.89
C PHE A 119 5.87 0.51 -11.59
N ILE A 120 6.83 0.02 -10.79
CA ILE A 120 7.73 -1.07 -11.16
C ILE A 120 7.08 -2.38 -10.71
N PRO A 121 6.47 -3.17 -11.63
CA PRO A 121 6.03 -4.53 -11.34
C PRO A 121 7.10 -5.35 -10.61
N GLN A 122 6.66 -6.10 -9.60
CA GLN A 122 7.52 -7.06 -8.90
C GLN A 122 7.83 -8.26 -9.80
N TYR A 123 6.95 -8.56 -10.75
CA TYR A 123 7.09 -9.63 -11.73
C TYR A 123 6.86 -9.00 -13.10
N PRO A 124 7.88 -8.32 -13.65
CA PRO A 124 7.71 -7.57 -14.88
C PRO A 124 7.42 -8.46 -16.09
N LEU A 125 7.83 -9.72 -16.01
CA LEU A 125 8.05 -10.59 -17.16
C LEU A 125 6.76 -11.31 -17.58
N SER A 126 5.93 -11.64 -16.59
CA SER A 126 4.55 -12.08 -16.75
C SER A 126 3.70 -11.04 -17.49
N LEU A 127 4.01 -9.75 -17.35
CA LEU A 127 3.37 -8.65 -18.08
C LEU A 127 3.96 -8.48 -19.49
N LEU A 128 5.29 -8.52 -19.61
CA LEU A 128 6.01 -8.39 -20.89
C LEU A 128 5.50 -9.39 -21.93
N ASP A 129 5.38 -10.67 -21.55
CA ASP A 129 5.00 -11.72 -22.50
C ASP A 129 3.51 -11.64 -22.90
N LYS A 130 2.64 -11.17 -21.99
CA LYS A 130 1.24 -10.84 -22.32
C LYS A 130 1.18 -9.68 -23.32
N VAL A 131 1.99 -8.64 -23.17
CA VAL A 131 2.00 -7.48 -24.08
C VAL A 131 2.64 -7.79 -25.44
N LYS A 132 3.76 -8.52 -25.47
CA LYS A 132 4.36 -9.07 -26.70
C LYS A 132 3.38 -9.93 -27.48
N LEU A 133 2.60 -10.77 -26.79
CA LEU A 133 1.61 -11.62 -27.45
C LEU A 133 0.41 -10.81 -27.94
N MET A 134 -0.03 -9.78 -27.20
CA MET A 134 -1.05 -8.84 -27.70
C MET A 134 -0.60 -8.16 -29.00
N ASP A 135 0.63 -7.64 -29.05
CA ASP A 135 1.21 -6.99 -30.22
C ASP A 135 1.29 -7.94 -31.43
N LYS A 136 1.87 -9.13 -31.24
CA LYS A 136 1.98 -10.17 -32.27
C LYS A 136 0.62 -10.60 -32.84
N VAL A 137 -0.42 -10.66 -32.01
CA VAL A 137 -1.77 -11.10 -32.42
C VAL A 137 -2.57 -9.94 -33.02
N TRP A 138 -2.39 -8.69 -32.55
CA TRP A 138 -3.10 -7.51 -33.04
C TRP A 138 -2.98 -7.32 -34.55
N HIS A 139 -1.77 -7.48 -35.08
CA HIS A 139 -1.45 -7.30 -36.51
C HIS A 139 -2.16 -8.31 -37.45
N GLN A 140 -2.68 -9.43 -36.92
CA GLN A 140 -3.35 -10.47 -37.72
C GLN A 140 -4.81 -10.15 -38.07
N SER A 141 -5.38 -9.08 -37.48
CA SER A 141 -6.57 -8.35 -37.94
C SER A 141 -7.95 -9.06 -37.99
N SER A 142 -8.04 -10.39 -37.88
CA SER A 142 -9.32 -11.13 -37.90
C SER A 142 -10.12 -11.01 -36.59
N ALA A 143 -11.39 -11.42 -36.62
CA ALA A 143 -12.30 -11.36 -35.48
C ALA A 143 -11.87 -12.26 -34.31
N LEU A 144 -11.26 -13.42 -34.61
CA LEU A 144 -10.75 -14.35 -33.60
C LEU A 144 -9.56 -13.75 -32.83
N GLU A 145 -8.61 -13.16 -33.55
CA GLU A 145 -7.42 -12.53 -33.00
C GLU A 145 -7.79 -11.27 -32.20
N LYS A 146 -8.80 -10.51 -32.61
CA LYS A 146 -9.35 -9.39 -31.80
C LYS A 146 -9.96 -9.89 -30.48
N LEU A 147 -10.65 -11.03 -30.48
CA LEU A 147 -11.14 -11.66 -29.25
C LEU A 147 -9.98 -12.17 -28.38
N GLN A 148 -8.94 -12.74 -29.00
CA GLN A 148 -7.74 -13.20 -28.30
C GLN A 148 -6.95 -12.03 -27.67
N VAL A 149 -6.77 -10.90 -28.37
CA VAL A 149 -6.18 -9.68 -27.78
C VAL A 149 -7.02 -9.18 -26.61
N LYS A 150 -8.36 -9.19 -26.71
CA LYS A 150 -9.24 -8.84 -25.59
C LYS A 150 -9.05 -9.79 -24.39
N ALA A 151 -8.89 -11.09 -24.61
CA ALA A 151 -8.62 -12.06 -23.55
C ALA A 151 -7.24 -11.84 -22.89
N LEU A 152 -6.20 -11.58 -23.70
CA LEU A 152 -4.85 -11.25 -23.22
C LEU A 152 -4.82 -9.94 -22.44
N PHE A 153 -5.61 -8.94 -22.84
CA PHE A 153 -5.77 -7.70 -22.09
C PHE A 153 -6.35 -7.96 -20.70
N TYR A 154 -7.38 -8.78 -20.55
CA TYR A 154 -7.89 -9.15 -19.23
C TYR A 154 -6.85 -9.91 -18.39
N GLN A 155 -6.06 -10.81 -18.99
CA GLN A 155 -4.95 -11.47 -18.28
C GLN A 155 -3.86 -10.49 -17.84
N PHE A 156 -3.55 -9.47 -18.66
CA PHE A 156 -2.63 -8.39 -18.33
C PHE A 156 -3.20 -7.53 -17.19
N MET A 157 -4.49 -7.20 -17.21
CA MET A 157 -5.15 -6.45 -16.14
C MET A 157 -5.17 -7.18 -14.81
N VAL A 158 -5.45 -8.50 -14.79
CA VAL A 158 -5.38 -9.32 -13.58
C VAL A 158 -3.97 -9.29 -12.97
N GLU A 159 -2.94 -9.38 -13.82
CA GLU A 159 -1.54 -9.30 -13.41
C GLU A 159 -1.18 -7.90 -12.86
N VAL A 160 -1.56 -6.82 -13.56
CA VAL A 160 -1.35 -5.43 -13.10
C VAL A 160 -2.01 -5.21 -11.74
N MET A 161 -3.29 -5.56 -11.60
CA MET A 161 -4.05 -5.35 -10.37
C MET A 161 -3.55 -6.25 -9.22
N GLY A 162 -3.13 -7.48 -9.51
CA GLY A 162 -2.51 -8.38 -8.55
C GLY A 162 -1.14 -7.93 -8.05
N GLN A 163 -0.39 -7.15 -8.85
CA GLN A 163 0.88 -6.56 -8.42
C GLN A 163 0.72 -5.18 -7.76
N LEU A 164 -0.33 -4.42 -8.11
CA LEU A 164 -0.74 -3.21 -7.40
C LEU A 164 -1.30 -3.54 -6.00
N SER A 165 -2.03 -4.65 -5.84
CA SER A 165 -2.60 -5.06 -4.54
C SER A 165 -1.54 -5.37 -3.49
N GLN A 166 -0.41 -5.95 -3.90
CA GLN A 166 0.69 -6.34 -3.04
C GLN A 166 1.62 -5.16 -2.69
N LYS A 167 1.44 -4.00 -3.35
CA LYS A 167 2.28 -2.81 -3.19
C LYS A 167 1.44 -1.55 -3.02
N GLY A 168 1.14 -1.21 -1.76
CA GLY A 168 0.99 0.20 -1.40
C GLY A 168 2.28 0.92 -1.81
N VAL A 169 2.19 1.83 -2.79
CA VAL A 169 3.35 2.18 -3.63
C VAL A 169 4.41 2.99 -2.88
N GLN A 170 5.45 2.29 -2.39
CA GLN A 170 6.77 2.83 -2.12
C GLN A 170 7.87 1.89 -2.65
N SER A 171 9.05 2.46 -2.89
CA SER A 171 10.14 1.83 -3.64
C SER A 171 10.92 0.79 -2.82
N MET A 172 10.51 -0.47 -2.92
CA MET A 172 11.37 -1.63 -2.62
C MET A 172 11.89 -2.22 -3.94
N ARG A 173 13.22 -2.17 -4.12
CA ARG A 173 13.91 -2.69 -5.31
C ARG A 173 13.67 -4.20 -5.41
N PRO A 174 13.01 -4.72 -6.46
CA PRO A 174 12.54 -6.11 -6.47
C PRO A 174 13.70 -7.09 -6.62
N ASP A 175 13.67 -8.22 -5.90
CA ASP A 175 14.73 -9.23 -5.93
C ASP A 175 14.80 -9.92 -7.32
N PRO A 176 15.93 -9.83 -8.05
CA PRO A 176 16.07 -10.47 -9.36
C PRO A 176 15.96 -12.01 -9.32
N VAL A 177 16.26 -12.65 -8.19
CA VAL A 177 16.16 -14.12 -8.06
C VAL A 177 14.69 -14.56 -8.02
N GLU A 178 13.84 -13.87 -7.25
CA GLU A 178 12.39 -14.16 -7.20
C GLU A 178 11.70 -13.88 -8.53
N GLN A 179 12.13 -12.83 -9.25
CA GLN A 179 11.67 -12.54 -10.61
C GLN A 179 12.03 -13.68 -11.59
N ALA A 180 13.27 -14.16 -11.57
CA ALA A 180 13.70 -15.29 -12.38
C ALA A 180 12.92 -16.57 -12.04
N MET A 181 12.72 -16.87 -10.74
CA MET A 181 11.96 -18.02 -10.29
C MET A 181 10.51 -17.99 -10.78
N ARG A 182 9.82 -16.84 -10.65
CA ARG A 182 8.43 -16.74 -11.10
C ARG A 182 8.31 -16.83 -12.62
N TYR A 183 9.19 -16.18 -13.38
CA TYR A 183 9.17 -16.31 -14.84
C TYR A 183 9.31 -17.76 -15.28
N ILE A 184 10.23 -18.50 -14.65
CA ILE A 184 10.40 -19.93 -14.89
C ILE A 184 9.12 -20.72 -14.55
N GLN A 185 8.38 -20.36 -13.50
CA GLN A 185 7.12 -21.04 -13.14
C GLN A 185 5.98 -20.78 -14.13
N GLU A 186 5.89 -19.58 -14.70
CA GLU A 186 4.83 -19.23 -15.66
C GLU A 186 5.15 -19.74 -17.07
N HIS A 187 6.40 -19.55 -17.52
CA HIS A 187 6.86 -19.84 -18.88
C HIS A 187 7.65 -21.14 -19.00
N TYR A 188 7.50 -22.07 -18.04
CA TYR A 188 8.25 -23.34 -18.01
C TYR A 188 8.15 -24.17 -19.31
N ARG A 189 7.09 -24.00 -20.09
CA ARG A 189 6.86 -24.73 -21.35
C ARG A 189 7.70 -24.20 -22.53
N GLU A 190 8.24 -23.00 -22.41
CA GLU A 190 8.93 -22.28 -23.49
C GLU A 190 10.45 -22.47 -23.43
N GLN A 191 11.19 -22.01 -24.45
CA GLN A 191 12.66 -22.09 -24.46
C GLN A 191 13.28 -20.99 -23.59
N VAL A 192 13.25 -21.19 -22.27
CA VAL A 192 13.88 -20.29 -21.30
C VAL A 192 15.38 -20.56 -21.20
N THR A 193 16.22 -19.65 -21.69
CA THR A 193 17.69 -19.70 -21.58
C THR A 193 18.21 -18.84 -20.42
N LEU A 194 19.49 -19.01 -20.05
CA LEU A 194 20.09 -18.19 -18.98
C LEU A 194 20.29 -16.75 -19.46
N GLU A 195 20.63 -16.58 -20.73
CA GLU A 195 20.80 -15.31 -21.42
C GLU A 195 19.48 -14.54 -21.47
N LEU A 196 18.38 -15.22 -21.82
CA LEU A 196 17.03 -14.64 -21.76
C LEU A 196 16.74 -14.11 -20.35
N LEU A 197 16.97 -14.91 -19.30
CA LEU A 197 16.75 -14.48 -17.91
C LEU A 197 17.67 -13.32 -17.49
N ALA A 198 18.90 -13.27 -18.01
CA ALA A 198 19.92 -12.27 -17.68
C ALA A 198 19.62 -10.91 -18.31
N ASP A 199 19.37 -10.88 -19.63
CA ASP A 199 18.98 -9.69 -20.39
C ASP A 199 17.69 -9.08 -19.82
N MET A 200 16.73 -9.97 -19.54
CA MET A 200 15.45 -9.65 -18.92
C MET A 200 15.57 -9.21 -17.45
N LEU A 201 16.77 -9.13 -16.87
CA LEU A 201 17.02 -8.67 -15.50
C LEU A 201 18.16 -7.65 -15.36
N ASP A 202 18.77 -7.12 -16.44
CA ASP A 202 19.95 -6.20 -16.45
C ASP A 202 21.03 -6.70 -15.48
N CYS A 203 21.28 -7.99 -15.53
CA CYS A 203 22.42 -8.56 -14.87
C CYS A 203 23.08 -9.51 -15.86
N ASN A 204 24.40 -9.51 -15.92
CA ASN A 204 25.11 -10.47 -16.75
C ASN A 204 24.81 -11.89 -16.24
N SER A 205 24.80 -12.89 -17.12
CA SER A 205 24.47 -14.29 -16.80
C SER A 205 25.27 -14.86 -15.61
N ARG A 206 26.51 -14.38 -15.41
CA ARG A 206 27.38 -14.77 -14.30
C ARG A 206 26.91 -14.21 -12.95
N GLN A 207 26.42 -12.96 -12.92
CA GLN A 207 25.85 -12.32 -11.75
C GLN A 207 24.52 -12.98 -11.35
N LEU A 208 23.63 -13.24 -12.32
CA LEU A 208 22.39 -13.98 -12.07
C LEU A 208 22.67 -15.37 -11.50
N LEU A 209 23.59 -16.13 -12.12
CA LEU A 209 23.99 -17.45 -11.64
C LEU A 209 24.53 -17.42 -10.20
N ARG A 210 25.32 -16.39 -9.85
CA ARG A 210 25.86 -16.22 -8.48
C ARG A 210 24.75 -15.92 -7.47
N MET A 211 23.84 -15.00 -7.79
CA MET A 211 22.73 -14.62 -6.92
C MET A 211 21.77 -15.80 -6.70
N PHE A 212 21.38 -16.48 -7.78
CA PHE A 212 20.46 -17.63 -7.72
C PHE A 212 21.08 -18.79 -6.93
N LYS A 213 22.37 -19.11 -7.13
CA LYS A 213 23.07 -20.11 -6.32
C LYS A 213 23.20 -19.72 -4.85
N SER A 214 23.42 -18.44 -4.55
CA SER A 214 23.54 -17.96 -3.16
C SER A 214 22.22 -18.04 -2.38
N LYS A 215 21.08 -17.97 -3.07
CA LYS A 215 19.75 -18.03 -2.44
C LYS A 215 19.16 -19.45 -2.46
N GLU A 216 19.18 -20.12 -3.62
CA GLU A 216 18.49 -21.40 -3.86
C GLU A 216 19.42 -22.63 -3.92
N ASN A 217 20.74 -22.45 -3.80
CA ASN A 217 21.78 -23.50 -3.93
C ASN A 217 21.83 -24.25 -5.29
N ILE A 218 21.09 -23.79 -6.32
CA ILE A 218 21.04 -24.39 -7.67
C ILE A 218 21.13 -23.32 -8.77
N SER A 219 21.28 -23.72 -10.03
CA SER A 219 21.22 -22.77 -11.17
C SER A 219 19.78 -22.49 -11.62
N PRO A 220 19.52 -21.37 -12.32
CA PRO A 220 18.19 -21.09 -12.89
C PRO A 220 17.70 -22.18 -13.85
N ILE A 221 18.61 -22.80 -14.62
CA ILE A 221 18.27 -23.89 -15.56
C ILE A 221 17.96 -25.19 -14.79
N ASP A 222 18.67 -25.49 -13.69
CA ASP A 222 18.32 -26.63 -12.83
C ASP A 222 16.95 -26.42 -12.15
N TYR A 223 16.62 -25.17 -11.79
CA TYR A 223 15.30 -24.81 -11.26
C TYR A 223 14.19 -25.02 -12.30
N LEU A 224 14.38 -24.55 -13.54
CA LEU A 224 13.47 -24.83 -14.68
C LEU A 224 13.28 -26.33 -14.90
N ILE A 225 14.36 -27.12 -14.88
CA ILE A 225 14.28 -28.57 -15.02
C ILE A 225 13.42 -29.17 -13.90
N ARG A 226 13.61 -28.77 -12.64
CA ARG A 226 12.79 -29.24 -11.51
C ARG A 226 11.32 -28.89 -11.66
N VAL A 227 10.99 -27.65 -12.03
CA VAL A 227 9.60 -27.20 -12.30
C VAL A 227 8.95 -28.06 -13.38
N ARG A 228 9.65 -28.30 -14.51
CA ARG A 228 9.18 -29.17 -15.60
C ARG A 228 8.95 -30.61 -15.14
N MET A 229 9.83 -31.16 -14.31
CA MET A 229 9.67 -32.52 -13.78
C MET A 229 8.48 -32.62 -12.81
N HIS A 230 8.27 -31.63 -11.95
CA HIS A 230 7.09 -31.59 -11.07
C HIS A 230 5.79 -31.57 -11.88
N LYS A 231 5.72 -30.72 -12.92
CA LYS A 231 4.56 -30.68 -13.82
C LYS A 231 4.40 -31.96 -14.65
N ALA A 232 5.47 -32.66 -14.97
CA ALA A 232 5.38 -33.99 -15.57
C ALA A 232 4.87 -35.06 -14.59
N GLN A 233 5.25 -35.00 -13.31
CA GLN A 233 4.71 -35.87 -12.26
C GLN A 233 3.21 -35.64 -12.08
N GLU A 234 2.74 -34.39 -12.02
CA GLU A 234 1.31 -34.05 -11.97
C GLU A 234 0.54 -34.65 -13.16
N LEU A 235 1.07 -34.52 -14.39
CA LEU A 235 0.43 -35.04 -15.61
C LEU A 235 0.45 -36.57 -15.70
N LEU A 236 1.49 -37.23 -15.20
CA LEU A 236 1.58 -38.70 -15.15
C LEU A 236 0.54 -39.33 -14.21
N LEU A 237 0.05 -38.58 -13.23
CA LEU A 237 -0.95 -39.02 -12.25
C LEU A 237 -2.37 -38.58 -12.61
N SER A 238 -2.54 -37.38 -13.17
CA SER A 238 -3.86 -36.80 -13.46
C SER A 238 -4.41 -37.12 -14.85
N ALA A 239 -3.62 -37.69 -15.76
CA ALA A 239 -4.05 -37.93 -17.15
C ALA A 239 -3.47 -39.21 -17.79
N ASP A 240 -4.20 -39.76 -18.76
CA ASP A 240 -3.77 -40.85 -19.64
C ASP A 240 -3.11 -40.34 -20.93
N CYS A 241 -2.20 -39.37 -20.77
CA CYS A 241 -1.34 -38.88 -21.85
C CYS A 241 -0.16 -39.83 -22.12
N THR A 242 0.27 -39.91 -23.37
CA THR A 242 1.51 -40.57 -23.77
C THR A 242 2.74 -39.79 -23.31
N LEU A 243 3.89 -40.48 -23.23
CA LEU A 243 5.16 -39.83 -22.86
C LEU A 243 5.60 -38.73 -23.83
N LYS A 244 5.16 -38.79 -25.10
CA LYS A 244 5.43 -37.75 -26.10
C LYS A 244 4.64 -36.48 -25.78
N GLU A 245 3.34 -36.61 -25.57
CA GLU A 245 2.46 -35.48 -25.22
C GLU A 245 2.88 -34.84 -23.89
N ILE A 246 3.28 -35.64 -22.90
CA ILE A 246 3.79 -35.12 -21.61
C ILE A 246 5.09 -34.34 -21.83
N ALA A 247 6.03 -34.86 -22.62
CA ALA A 247 7.29 -34.18 -22.92
C ALA A 247 7.03 -32.82 -23.61
N GLU A 248 6.20 -32.81 -24.66
CA GLU A 248 5.80 -31.58 -25.38
C GLU A 248 5.08 -30.60 -24.43
N ARG A 249 4.16 -31.09 -23.59
CA ARG A 249 3.36 -30.28 -22.66
C ARG A 249 4.16 -29.63 -21.53
N VAL A 250 5.35 -30.16 -21.21
CA VAL A 250 6.30 -29.57 -20.25
C VAL A 250 7.54 -28.92 -20.91
N GLY A 251 7.54 -28.76 -22.24
CA GLY A 251 8.54 -27.96 -22.97
C GLY A 251 9.77 -28.72 -23.49
N TYR A 252 9.67 -30.03 -23.75
CA TYR A 252 10.71 -30.81 -24.44
C TYR A 252 10.20 -31.36 -25.77
N ALA A 253 10.94 -31.09 -26.86
CA ALA A 253 10.62 -31.64 -28.19
C ALA A 253 11.02 -33.13 -28.35
N ASP A 254 11.99 -33.62 -27.56
CA ASP A 254 12.44 -35.01 -27.56
C ASP A 254 11.96 -35.75 -26.29
N SER A 255 11.08 -36.72 -26.48
CA SER A 255 10.51 -37.57 -25.41
C SER A 255 11.51 -38.56 -24.80
N TYR A 256 12.57 -38.93 -25.54
CA TYR A 256 13.65 -39.79 -25.09
C TYR A 256 14.69 -38.99 -24.27
N TYR A 257 14.97 -37.74 -24.66
CA TYR A 257 15.72 -36.80 -23.80
C TYR A 257 14.97 -36.52 -22.50
N PHE A 258 13.68 -36.16 -22.59
CA PHE A 258 12.81 -35.96 -21.42
C PHE A 258 12.83 -37.17 -20.49
N SER A 259 12.64 -38.39 -21.01
CA SER A 259 12.60 -39.61 -20.19
C SER A 259 13.91 -39.89 -19.44
N ARG A 260 15.06 -39.60 -20.06
CA ARG A 260 16.37 -39.71 -19.42
C ARG A 260 16.56 -38.66 -18.32
N LEU A 261 16.14 -37.41 -18.59
CA LEU A 261 16.24 -36.31 -17.63
C LEU A 261 15.29 -36.50 -16.43
N PHE A 262 14.06 -36.96 -16.66
CA PHE A 262 13.10 -37.34 -15.61
C PHE A 262 13.68 -38.43 -14.71
N LYS A 263 14.26 -39.50 -15.28
CA LYS A 263 14.93 -40.55 -14.49
C LYS A 263 16.11 -40.01 -13.68
N LYS A 264 16.85 -39.03 -14.19
CA LYS A 264 17.97 -38.38 -13.48
C LYS A 264 17.51 -37.53 -12.29
N VAL A 265 16.37 -36.84 -12.41
CA VAL A 265 15.86 -35.90 -11.39
C VAL A 265 14.95 -36.57 -10.37
N VAL A 266 14.07 -37.47 -10.82
CA VAL A 266 13.05 -38.17 -10.01
C VAL A 266 13.54 -39.55 -9.54
N GLY A 267 14.65 -40.06 -10.09
CA GLY A 267 15.28 -41.34 -9.72
C GLY A 267 14.68 -42.58 -10.41
N VAL A 268 13.49 -42.48 -11.01
CA VAL A 268 12.80 -43.55 -11.75
C VAL A 268 12.31 -43.04 -13.11
N SER A 269 12.13 -43.92 -14.10
CA SER A 269 11.58 -43.52 -15.40
C SER A 269 10.09 -43.14 -15.29
N PRO A 270 9.57 -42.27 -16.18
CA PRO A 270 8.16 -41.86 -16.19
C PRO A 270 7.15 -43.02 -16.09
N THR A 271 7.36 -44.08 -16.87
CA THR A 271 6.50 -45.28 -16.87
C THR A 271 6.51 -46.00 -15.52
N LEU A 272 7.67 -46.09 -14.87
CA LEU A 272 7.79 -46.70 -13.54
C LEU A 272 7.24 -45.79 -12.43
N PHE A 273 7.28 -44.46 -12.61
CA PHE A 273 6.64 -43.51 -11.71
C PHE A 273 5.12 -43.67 -11.73
N LYS A 274 4.49 -43.63 -12.92
CA LYS A 274 3.05 -43.85 -13.09
C LYS A 274 2.63 -45.23 -12.55
N GLY A 275 3.37 -46.29 -12.89
CA GLY A 275 3.09 -47.65 -12.40
C GLY A 275 3.20 -47.81 -10.87
N LYS A 276 4.20 -47.17 -10.23
CA LYS A 276 4.35 -47.24 -8.76
C LYS A 276 3.23 -46.53 -8.01
N VAL A 277 2.83 -45.33 -8.43
CA VAL A 277 1.80 -44.56 -7.70
C VAL A 277 0.41 -45.18 -7.91
N LEU A 278 0.07 -45.61 -9.12
CA LEU A 278 -1.17 -46.37 -9.36
C LEU A 278 -1.23 -47.69 -8.56
N SER A 279 -0.08 -48.35 -8.32
CA SER A 279 -0.01 -49.54 -7.46
C SER A 279 -0.15 -49.26 -5.96
N LEU A 280 -0.08 -47.99 -5.54
CA LEU A 280 -0.31 -47.55 -4.16
C LEU A 280 -1.76 -47.09 -3.94
N GLU A 281 -2.43 -46.55 -4.96
CA GLU A 281 -3.84 -46.13 -4.87
C GLU A 281 -4.82 -47.31 -4.97
N VAL A 282 -4.48 -48.38 -5.70
CA VAL A 282 -5.32 -49.59 -5.77
C VAL A 282 -5.05 -50.52 -4.58
N ARG A 283 -5.67 -50.21 -3.43
CA ARG A 283 -6.22 -51.19 -2.45
C ARG A 283 -6.82 -50.52 -1.18
N PRO A 284 -8.15 -50.52 -1.06
CA PRO A 284 -8.79 -50.73 0.24
C PRO A 284 -8.98 -52.23 0.51
N ASP A 285 -9.67 -52.96 -0.38
CA ASP A 285 -10.04 -54.36 -0.18
C ASP A 285 -9.74 -55.24 -1.39
N ASN A 286 -8.72 -56.09 -1.28
CA ASN A 286 -8.54 -57.23 -2.21
C ASN A 286 -8.03 -58.47 -1.44
N PRO A 287 -8.91 -59.43 -1.12
CA PRO A 287 -8.54 -60.61 -0.31
C PRO A 287 -7.52 -61.54 -0.98
N LEU A 288 -7.33 -61.47 -2.31
CA LEU A 288 -6.28 -62.24 -3.00
C LEU A 288 -4.86 -61.77 -2.63
N ALA A 289 -4.72 -60.57 -2.06
CA ALA A 289 -3.43 -60.06 -1.58
C ALA A 289 -2.96 -60.71 -0.26
N MET A 290 -3.85 -61.36 0.49
CA MET A 290 -3.56 -61.94 1.80
C MET A 290 -3.16 -63.42 1.76
N SER A 291 -3.34 -64.13 0.64
CA SER A 291 -2.79 -65.48 0.52
C SER A 291 -1.32 -65.44 0.10
N ARG A 292 -0.44 -65.78 1.05
CA ARG A 292 0.98 -66.09 0.77
C ARG A 292 1.23 -67.54 0.34
N SER A 293 0.18 -68.32 0.09
CA SER A 293 0.27 -69.74 -0.29
C SER A 293 -0.67 -70.06 -1.45
N SER A 294 -0.15 -70.08 -2.68
CA SER A 294 -0.79 -70.82 -3.76
C SER A 294 -0.42 -72.30 -3.62
N ILE A 295 -1.43 -73.17 -3.59
CA ILE A 295 -1.25 -74.64 -3.60
C ILE A 295 -1.05 -75.17 -5.04
N VAL A 296 -1.12 -74.30 -6.06
CA VAL A 296 -0.96 -74.66 -7.47
C VAL A 296 0.17 -73.82 -8.09
N GLU A 297 1.14 -74.50 -8.70
CA GLU A 297 2.17 -73.87 -9.55
C GLU A 297 1.53 -73.21 -10.78
N ASN A 298 2.03 -72.03 -11.17
CA ASN A 298 1.70 -71.48 -12.48
C ASN A 298 2.96 -71.15 -13.27
N LYS A 299 3.03 -71.69 -14.49
CA LYS A 299 4.24 -71.74 -15.32
C LYS A 299 4.63 -70.36 -15.85
N LEU A 300 5.94 -70.17 -15.99
CA LEU A 300 6.51 -69.18 -16.91
C LEU A 300 6.00 -69.41 -18.32
N GLN A 301 5.57 -68.34 -19.00
CA GLN A 301 5.70 -68.27 -20.45
C GLN A 301 6.28 -66.92 -20.87
N ARG A 302 7.37 -67.02 -21.63
CA ARG A 302 8.05 -65.92 -22.32
C ARG A 302 7.35 -65.69 -23.66
N TYR A 303 7.41 -64.48 -24.19
CA TYR A 303 7.97 -64.30 -25.53
C TYR A 303 8.71 -62.97 -25.63
N ILE A 304 9.63 -62.91 -26.58
CA ILE A 304 10.54 -61.80 -26.87
C ILE A 304 10.28 -61.42 -28.33
N ASP A 305 10.19 -60.13 -28.61
CA ASP A 305 10.62 -59.50 -29.87
C ASP A 305 11.12 -58.09 -29.45
N SER A 306 12.41 -57.72 -29.51
CA SER A 306 13.46 -57.89 -30.53
C SER A 306 13.20 -57.09 -31.79
N GLU A 307 13.92 -55.97 -31.93
CA GLU A 307 14.74 -55.72 -33.11
C GLU A 307 15.81 -54.63 -32.82
N TYR A 308 17.09 -55.01 -32.87
CA TYR A 308 18.32 -54.18 -32.79
C TYR A 308 18.51 -53.28 -31.53
N ASP A 309 19.67 -53.18 -30.85
CA ASP A 309 20.92 -53.96 -30.77
C ASP A 309 21.71 -53.43 -29.54
N ASN A 310 22.73 -54.04 -28.91
CA ASN A 310 23.46 -55.31 -29.05
C ASN A 310 23.75 -55.88 -27.62
N HIS A 311 24.67 -56.83 -27.51
CA HIS A 311 25.35 -57.32 -26.30
C HIS A 311 26.67 -56.51 -26.06
N TYR A 312 27.38 -56.58 -24.93
CA TYR A 312 27.98 -57.78 -24.32
C TYR A 312 28.40 -57.58 -22.84
N GLN A 313 28.58 -58.72 -22.15
CA GLN A 313 29.07 -58.88 -20.76
C GLN A 313 28.04 -58.44 -19.68
N TYR A 314 27.68 -59.22 -18.66
CA TYR A 314 28.45 -60.27 -17.97
C TYR A 314 27.68 -61.58 -17.74
N LYS A 315 28.44 -62.69 -17.69
CA LYS A 315 27.97 -64.01 -17.25
C LYS A 315 27.55 -64.00 -15.77
N ARG A 316 26.61 -64.87 -15.41
CA ARG A 316 26.41 -65.33 -14.03
C ARG A 316 27.04 -66.72 -13.88
N GLY A 317 27.79 -66.95 -12.81
CA GLY A 317 28.41 -68.24 -12.51
C GLY A 317 28.83 -68.32 -11.04
N ASP A 318 28.16 -69.22 -10.32
CA ASP A 318 28.61 -69.99 -9.16
C ASP A 318 29.08 -69.31 -7.84
N SER A 319 28.18 -69.43 -6.86
CA SER A 319 28.41 -70.16 -5.58
C SER A 319 29.37 -69.62 -4.49
N PRO A 320 29.25 -70.10 -3.22
CA PRO A 320 29.51 -69.25 -2.05
C PRO A 320 30.77 -69.60 -1.22
N VAL A 321 30.87 -68.93 -0.05
CA VAL A 321 31.74 -69.19 1.13
C VAL A 321 33.14 -68.54 1.14
N TYR A 322 33.34 -67.50 1.98
CA TYR A 322 34.13 -67.62 3.22
C TYR A 322 34.03 -66.42 4.18
N ARG A 323 34.20 -66.68 5.48
CA ARG A 323 34.26 -65.70 6.58
C ARG A 323 35.47 -64.75 6.49
N LYS A 324 35.32 -63.52 7.00
CA LYS A 324 36.19 -63.01 8.09
C LYS A 324 35.54 -61.88 8.89
N ASN A 325 35.59 -62.01 10.22
CA ASN A 325 35.07 -61.04 11.18
C ASN A 325 35.92 -59.77 11.21
N LYS A 326 35.30 -58.60 11.45
CA LYS A 326 35.65 -57.70 12.57
C LYS A 326 34.37 -57.09 13.16
N ALA A 327 34.30 -57.02 14.49
CA ALA A 327 33.15 -56.52 15.25
C ALA A 327 33.13 -54.97 15.29
N PRO A 328 31.98 -54.34 15.58
CA PRO A 328 31.82 -52.89 15.49
C PRO A 328 32.37 -52.15 16.72
N MET A 329 33.03 -51.02 16.52
CA MET A 329 33.34 -50.07 17.60
C MET A 329 32.09 -49.22 17.95
N ALA A 330 31.10 -49.87 18.57
CA ALA A 330 30.01 -49.22 19.29
C ALA A 330 30.44 -48.75 20.70
N VAL A 331 31.74 -48.48 20.90
CA VAL A 331 32.39 -48.34 22.22
C VAL A 331 32.89 -46.91 22.48
N THR A 332 33.12 -46.11 21.44
CA THR A 332 33.65 -44.74 21.58
C THR A 332 32.60 -43.65 21.79
N LEU A 333 31.33 -43.88 21.47
CA LEU A 333 30.25 -42.88 21.69
C LEU A 333 29.52 -43.07 23.04
N LEU A 334 29.63 -44.26 23.65
CA LEU A 334 29.06 -44.57 24.98
C LEU A 334 29.96 -44.10 26.14
N PHE A 335 31.19 -43.63 25.86
CA PHE A 335 32.12 -43.11 26.88
C PHE A 335 32.04 -41.59 27.10
N CYS A 336 31.27 -40.86 26.28
CA CYS A 336 31.13 -39.40 26.39
C CYS A 336 29.85 -38.92 27.09
N LEU A 337 28.92 -39.83 27.41
CA LEU A 337 27.63 -39.49 28.04
C LEU A 337 27.54 -39.84 29.54
N SER A 338 28.60 -40.39 30.12
CA SER A 338 28.66 -40.90 31.50
C SER A 338 29.36 -39.95 32.50
N LEU A 339 29.64 -38.70 32.12
CA LEU A 339 30.50 -37.78 32.89
C LEU A 339 29.84 -36.47 33.35
N LEU A 340 28.52 -36.31 33.23
CA LEU A 340 27.80 -35.09 33.66
C LEU A 340 26.56 -35.32 34.55
N LEU A 341 26.40 -36.51 35.14
CA LEU A 341 25.31 -36.82 36.08
C LEU A 341 25.84 -37.52 37.34
N SER A 342 26.61 -36.79 38.17
CA SER A 342 27.02 -37.27 39.50
C SER A 342 27.32 -36.13 40.50
N ALA A 343 26.29 -35.40 40.95
CA ALA A 343 26.32 -34.63 42.21
C ALA A 343 24.92 -34.13 42.65
N CYS A 344 24.07 -35.00 43.20
CA CYS A 344 22.86 -34.60 43.93
C CYS A 344 22.60 -35.53 45.13
N THR A 345 23.06 -35.14 46.33
CA THR A 345 22.61 -35.60 47.66
C THR A 345 23.05 -34.58 48.71
N ALA A 346 22.35 -34.28 49.82
CA ALA A 346 20.93 -34.42 50.21
C ALA A 346 20.68 -33.64 51.54
N GLY A 347 19.42 -33.32 51.88
CA GLY A 347 18.97 -32.94 53.25
C GLY A 347 18.66 -31.45 53.46
N THR A 348 17.42 -30.93 53.44
CA THR A 348 16.18 -31.13 54.27
C THR A 348 16.08 -30.30 55.57
N ALA A 349 15.11 -29.38 55.65
CA ALA A 349 13.97 -29.42 56.60
C ALA A 349 13.04 -28.17 56.54
N ASN A 350 11.72 -28.39 56.38
CA ASN A 350 10.53 -27.74 56.99
C ASN A 350 10.42 -26.18 57.16
N ASN A 351 9.24 -25.52 57.14
CA ASN A 351 7.84 -25.99 57.16
C ASN A 351 6.83 -24.93 56.62
N SER A 352 5.82 -25.41 55.88
CA SER A 352 4.37 -25.10 55.95
C SER A 352 3.75 -23.71 56.25
N ALA A 353 2.94 -23.25 55.28
CA ALA A 353 1.48 -22.97 55.38
C ALA A 353 0.89 -21.59 55.80
N ALA A 354 0.14 -21.02 54.84
CA ALA A 354 -1.28 -20.62 54.91
C ALA A 354 -1.81 -19.54 55.90
N SER A 355 -2.08 -18.36 55.32
CA SER A 355 -3.36 -17.59 55.36
C SER A 355 -4.27 -17.57 56.61
N SER A 356 -4.57 -16.33 57.04
CA SER A 356 -5.92 -15.74 57.24
C SER A 356 -6.39 -15.32 58.64
N SER A 357 -6.89 -14.07 58.67
CA SER A 357 -8.00 -13.52 59.47
C SER A 357 -7.81 -13.02 60.93
N ASN A 358 -7.96 -11.69 61.03
CA ASN A 358 -8.87 -10.93 61.92
C ASN A 358 -8.59 -10.65 63.41
N GLN A 359 -8.88 -9.38 63.74
CA GLN A 359 -9.35 -8.81 65.04
C GLN A 359 -8.34 -8.75 66.21
N ALA A 360 -8.36 -7.75 67.10
CA ALA A 360 -9.04 -6.44 67.10
C ALA A 360 -8.49 -5.53 68.24
N ALA A 361 -8.99 -4.29 68.28
CA ALA A 361 -9.09 -3.37 69.43
C ALA A 361 -7.87 -2.55 69.88
N GLY A 362 -8.11 -1.25 70.02
CA GLY A 362 -7.17 -0.21 70.47
C GLY A 362 -7.84 1.17 70.44
N THR A 363 -8.77 1.41 71.37
CA THR A 363 -9.64 2.60 71.45
C THR A 363 -8.92 3.89 71.81
N ASN A 364 -9.42 5.04 71.30
CA ASN A 364 -9.68 6.24 72.12
C ASN A 364 -10.63 7.23 71.40
N THR A 365 -11.12 8.24 72.14
CA THR A 365 -12.50 8.74 72.04
C THR A 365 -12.59 10.28 72.00
N ALA A 366 -13.74 10.82 71.52
CA ALA A 366 -14.25 12.20 71.68
C ALA A 366 -13.57 13.32 70.84
N ALA A 367 -14.26 14.39 70.39
CA ALA A 367 -15.70 14.74 70.40
C ALA A 367 -16.05 15.70 69.23
N GLU A 368 -17.35 15.96 69.04
CA GLU A 368 -17.96 16.75 67.95
C GLU A 368 -17.65 18.26 67.98
N GLN A 369 -17.63 18.91 66.79
CA GLN A 369 -18.37 20.16 66.58
C GLN A 369 -18.62 20.47 65.08
N THR A 370 -19.73 21.17 64.82
CA THR A 370 -20.38 21.38 63.51
C THR A 370 -19.83 22.53 62.66
N ALA A 371 -19.72 22.32 61.34
CA ALA A 371 -19.77 23.37 60.32
C ALA A 371 -20.26 22.82 58.96
N SER A 372 -20.89 23.67 58.13
CA SER A 372 -21.55 23.35 56.84
C SER A 372 -20.62 22.74 55.77
N PRO A 373 -21.17 22.00 54.79
CA PRO A 373 -20.36 21.35 53.76
C PRO A 373 -19.70 22.36 52.82
N ALA A 374 -18.37 22.41 52.85
CA ALA A 374 -17.62 22.76 51.66
C ALA A 374 -17.88 21.69 50.58
N ALA A 375 -18.06 22.10 49.33
CA ALA A 375 -18.16 21.16 48.22
C ALA A 375 -16.81 20.46 48.05
N ASN A 376 -16.72 19.20 48.49
CA ASN A 376 -15.52 18.39 48.31
C ASN A 376 -15.28 18.15 46.82
N SER A 377 -14.04 18.40 46.39
CA SER A 377 -13.49 18.08 45.07
C SER A 377 -13.27 16.58 44.89
N ALA A 378 -14.32 15.78 45.07
CA ALA A 378 -14.27 14.31 45.10
C ALA A 378 -14.66 13.65 43.77
N ASP A 379 -15.00 14.43 42.73
CA ASP A 379 -15.52 13.94 41.44
C ASP A 379 -14.46 13.92 40.32
N ALA A 380 -13.24 14.43 40.59
CA ALA A 380 -12.18 14.60 39.58
C ALA A 380 -11.51 13.29 39.11
N ASP A 381 -11.64 12.20 39.88
CA ASP A 381 -11.01 10.89 39.63
C ASP A 381 -11.99 9.82 39.11
N ALA A 382 -13.24 10.18 38.83
CA ALA A 382 -14.20 9.25 38.24
C ALA A 382 -13.74 8.77 36.84
N PRO A 383 -13.82 7.46 36.53
CA PRO A 383 -13.49 6.98 35.18
C PRO A 383 -14.49 7.53 34.15
N ARG A 384 -13.97 8.24 33.13
CA ARG A 384 -14.76 8.70 31.97
C ARG A 384 -14.49 7.80 30.77
N VAL A 385 -15.55 7.44 30.04
CA VAL A 385 -15.45 6.68 28.79
C VAL A 385 -15.54 7.65 27.63
N VAL A 386 -14.44 7.81 26.89
CA VAL A 386 -14.35 8.68 25.72
C VAL A 386 -14.61 7.84 24.46
N LYS A 387 -15.59 8.24 23.65
CA LYS A 387 -15.88 7.60 22.36
C LYS A 387 -15.09 8.28 21.26
N HIS A 388 -14.40 7.51 20.42
CA HIS A 388 -13.49 8.05 19.42
C HIS A 388 -13.42 7.14 18.18
N ALA A 389 -12.68 7.57 17.15
CA ALA A 389 -12.65 6.98 15.82
C ALA A 389 -12.21 5.50 15.74
N MET A 390 -11.59 5.01 16.81
CA MET A 390 -11.02 3.66 16.95
C MET A 390 -11.69 2.84 18.06
N GLY A 391 -12.78 3.33 18.67
CA GLY A 391 -13.56 2.62 19.70
C GLY A 391 -13.93 3.48 20.90
N GLU A 392 -13.81 2.89 22.09
CA GLU A 392 -14.02 3.55 23.38
C GLU A 392 -12.76 3.38 24.24
N GLU A 393 -12.34 4.45 24.91
CA GLU A 393 -11.19 4.44 25.83
C GLU A 393 -11.63 4.96 27.21
N THR A 394 -11.22 4.25 28.27
CA THR A 394 -11.55 4.64 29.64
C THR A 394 -10.38 5.42 30.24
N LEU A 395 -10.59 6.70 30.53
CA LEU A 395 -9.61 7.60 31.12
C LEU A 395 -9.97 7.90 32.58
N THR A 396 -8.97 8.00 33.45
CA THR A 396 -9.12 8.30 34.89
C THR A 396 -8.28 9.52 35.26
N GLY A 397 -8.83 10.44 36.05
CA GLY A 397 -8.13 11.67 36.44
C GLY A 397 -7.87 12.62 35.26
N THR A 398 -7.12 13.69 35.50
CA THR A 398 -6.73 14.65 34.46
C THR A 398 -5.34 14.30 33.92
N PRO A 399 -5.15 14.10 32.60
CA PRO A 399 -3.83 13.78 32.02
C PRO A 399 -2.83 14.92 32.20
N GLU A 400 -1.61 14.60 32.63
CA GLU A 400 -0.50 15.55 32.85
C GLU A 400 0.61 15.44 31.79
N ARG A 401 0.69 14.30 31.08
CA ARG A 401 1.78 13.96 30.15
C ARG A 401 1.23 13.60 28.78
N VAL A 402 0.62 14.58 28.13
CA VAL A 402 -0.05 14.36 26.84
C VAL A 402 0.94 14.42 25.67
N VAL A 403 0.85 13.46 24.76
CA VAL A 403 1.49 13.52 23.44
C VAL A 403 0.42 13.76 22.37
N ILE A 404 0.70 14.67 21.43
CA ILE A 404 -0.24 15.07 20.37
C ILE A 404 0.34 14.84 18.97
N LEU A 405 -0.42 14.16 18.11
CA LEU A 405 0.03 13.71 16.80
C LEU A 405 -0.57 14.50 15.62
N THR A 406 -1.20 15.65 15.87
CA THR A 406 -1.72 16.55 14.82
C THR A 406 -1.43 18.02 15.14
N ASN A 407 -1.31 18.83 14.09
CA ASN A 407 -1.16 20.28 14.23
C ASN A 407 -2.42 20.93 14.82
N GLU A 408 -3.61 20.58 14.33
CA GLU A 408 -4.88 21.13 14.82
C GLU A 408 -5.16 20.80 16.29
N GLY A 409 -4.83 19.59 16.72
CA GLY A 409 -4.94 19.19 18.12
C GLY A 409 -3.86 19.81 19.01
N THR A 410 -2.71 20.21 18.46
CA THR A 410 -1.69 20.94 19.23
C THR A 410 -2.22 22.30 19.66
N GLU A 411 -2.88 23.03 18.76
CA GLU A 411 -3.59 24.27 19.12
C GLU A 411 -4.73 24.04 20.10
N ALA A 412 -5.48 22.95 19.96
CA ALA A 412 -6.55 22.60 20.90
C ALA A 412 -6.02 22.38 22.33
N LEU A 413 -4.87 21.72 22.48
CA LEU A 413 -4.19 21.54 23.76
C LEU A 413 -3.81 22.89 24.39
N LEU A 414 -3.16 23.77 23.62
CA LEU A 414 -2.72 25.09 24.09
C LEU A 414 -3.90 25.97 24.52
N ALA A 415 -4.96 26.04 23.70
CA ALA A 415 -6.19 26.77 24.00
C ALA A 415 -6.91 26.26 25.27
N LEU A 416 -6.72 24.99 25.62
CA LEU A 416 -7.24 24.37 26.86
C LEU A 416 -6.28 24.52 28.07
N GLY A 417 -5.15 25.19 27.89
CA GLY A 417 -4.11 25.40 28.90
C GLY A 417 -3.26 24.16 29.18
N VAL A 418 -3.17 23.22 28.23
CA VAL A 418 -2.40 21.98 28.33
C VAL A 418 -1.18 22.07 27.42
N LYS A 419 0.02 22.05 28.01
CA LYS A 419 1.27 21.97 27.25
C LYS A 419 1.65 20.50 27.02
N PRO A 420 1.74 20.01 25.76
CA PRO A 420 2.13 18.63 25.51
C PRO A 420 3.57 18.35 25.95
N VAL A 421 3.87 17.11 26.32
CA VAL A 421 5.26 16.66 26.56
C VAL A 421 5.98 16.27 25.26
N GLY A 422 5.22 15.97 24.21
CA GLY A 422 5.74 15.79 22.86
C GLY A 422 4.66 16.06 21.80
N ALA A 423 5.06 16.65 20.68
CA ALA A 423 4.17 16.98 19.57
C ALA A 423 4.84 16.71 18.23
N VAL A 424 4.06 16.39 17.20
CA VAL A 424 4.57 16.33 15.81
C VAL A 424 4.92 17.74 15.32
N GLN A 425 6.00 17.87 14.55
CA GLN A 425 6.43 19.17 14.03
C GLN A 425 5.40 19.79 13.07
N SER A 426 5.48 21.12 12.97
CA SER A 426 4.66 21.93 12.09
C SER A 426 5.04 21.74 10.62
N TRP A 427 4.04 21.71 9.74
CA TRP A 427 4.22 21.41 8.30
C TRP A 427 5.15 22.38 7.55
N ASN A 428 5.18 23.65 7.95
CA ASN A 428 6.03 24.69 7.41
C ASN A 428 6.61 25.59 8.52
N GLY A 429 6.87 25.02 9.70
CA GLY A 429 7.49 25.71 10.84
C GLY A 429 8.78 25.02 11.27
N GLU A 430 9.73 25.78 11.81
CA GLU A 430 11.06 25.28 12.22
C GLU A 430 11.23 25.32 13.76
N PRO A 431 10.83 24.28 14.52
CA PRO A 431 9.95 23.17 14.15
C PRO A 431 8.44 23.48 14.36
N TRP A 432 8.11 24.71 14.81
CA TRP A 432 6.76 25.13 15.20
C TRP A 432 6.29 26.31 14.35
N TYR A 433 4.98 26.44 14.14
CA TYR A 433 4.41 27.65 13.53
C TYR A 433 4.63 28.90 14.40
N ASP A 434 4.73 30.06 13.75
CA ASP A 434 4.99 31.35 14.40
C ASP A 434 4.01 31.71 15.52
N HIS A 435 2.74 31.29 15.42
CA HIS A 435 1.70 31.63 16.40
C HIS A 435 1.67 30.72 17.63
N ILE A 436 2.38 29.59 17.64
CA ILE A 436 2.47 28.66 18.80
C ILE A 436 3.88 28.47 19.34
N LYS A 437 4.93 28.90 18.63
CA LYS A 437 6.34 28.60 18.94
C LYS A 437 6.76 28.95 20.37
N ASP A 438 6.24 30.04 20.94
CA ASP A 438 6.61 30.50 22.28
C ASP A 438 5.99 29.62 23.37
N GLU A 439 4.77 29.15 23.16
CA GLU A 439 4.11 28.20 24.06
C GLU A 439 4.74 26.80 23.94
N MET A 440 5.21 26.43 22.75
CA MET A 440 5.84 25.14 22.45
C MET A 440 7.33 25.03 22.86
N GLN A 441 7.90 26.05 23.53
CA GLN A 441 9.30 26.01 23.99
C GLN A 441 9.55 24.84 24.96
N GLY A 442 10.45 23.92 24.59
CA GLY A 442 10.78 22.74 25.40
C GLY A 442 9.82 21.55 25.29
N VAL A 443 8.92 21.56 24.31
CA VAL A 443 8.17 20.36 23.88
C VAL A 443 9.07 19.50 22.99
N GLU A 444 9.06 18.18 23.16
CA GLU A 444 9.84 17.26 22.34
C GLU A 444 9.18 17.06 20.96
N VAL A 445 9.98 17.09 19.88
CA VAL A 445 9.47 16.85 18.51
C VAL A 445 9.40 15.34 18.24
N VAL A 446 8.19 14.78 18.17
CA VAL A 446 7.97 13.34 17.99
C VAL A 446 7.84 12.90 16.53
N GLY A 447 8.56 13.55 15.61
CA GLY A 447 8.46 13.33 14.16
C GLY A 447 7.44 14.26 13.48
N ASP A 448 6.96 13.90 12.30
CA ASP A 448 5.94 14.65 11.56
C ASP A 448 4.54 14.00 11.63
N GLU A 449 3.51 14.72 11.20
CA GLU A 449 2.10 14.30 11.26
C GLU A 449 1.80 13.01 10.44
N LEU A 450 2.61 12.70 9.42
CA LEU A 450 2.51 11.45 8.64
C LEU A 450 3.37 10.31 9.23
N GLN A 451 4.49 10.64 9.87
CA GLN A 451 5.45 9.67 10.41
C GLN A 451 5.90 10.00 11.85
N PRO A 452 5.02 9.82 12.86
CA PRO A 452 5.42 9.95 14.26
C PRO A 452 6.42 8.87 14.68
N ASN A 453 7.41 9.27 15.49
CA ASN A 453 8.44 8.39 16.04
C ASN A 453 7.93 7.68 17.31
N ILE A 454 7.43 6.46 17.14
CA ILE A 454 6.84 5.62 18.20
C ILE A 454 7.83 5.35 19.35
N GLU A 455 9.12 5.17 19.06
CA GLU A 455 10.14 4.92 20.10
C GLU A 455 10.37 6.16 20.98
N LEU A 456 10.39 7.34 20.36
CA LEU A 456 10.51 8.62 21.08
C LEU A 456 9.25 8.89 21.92
N ILE A 457 8.05 8.65 21.37
CA ILE A 457 6.77 8.72 22.10
C ILE A 457 6.80 7.81 23.33
N ALA A 458 7.26 6.56 23.20
CA ALA A 458 7.38 5.63 24.32
C ALA A 458 8.37 6.13 25.39
N SER A 459 9.48 6.74 24.98
CA SER A 459 10.49 7.27 25.90
C SER A 459 9.98 8.44 26.78
N LEU A 460 9.02 9.23 26.27
CA LEU A 460 8.40 10.34 26.98
C LEU A 460 7.44 9.89 28.09
N LYS A 461 7.04 8.61 28.12
CA LYS A 461 6.07 8.05 29.08
C LYS A 461 4.81 8.92 29.19
N PRO A 462 4.02 9.04 28.12
CA PRO A 462 2.75 9.75 28.18
C PRO A 462 1.73 9.01 29.03
N ASP A 463 0.74 9.75 29.54
CA ASP A 463 -0.47 9.21 30.17
C ASP A 463 -1.70 9.30 29.26
N LEU A 464 -1.62 10.09 28.18
CA LEU A 464 -2.57 10.14 27.07
C LEU A 464 -1.83 10.42 25.75
N ILE A 465 -2.21 9.70 24.70
CA ILE A 465 -1.83 10.01 23.31
C ILE A 465 -3.08 10.45 22.56
N ILE A 466 -3.02 11.60 21.90
CA ILE A 466 -4.07 12.10 21.01
C ILE A 466 -3.55 12.08 19.58
N GLY A 467 -4.37 11.60 18.64
CA GLY A 467 -4.04 11.60 17.22
C GLY A 467 -5.28 11.56 16.33
N ASN A 468 -5.10 11.18 15.07
CA ASN A 468 -6.13 11.22 14.06
C ASN A 468 -6.10 9.96 13.18
N LYS A 469 -7.27 9.39 12.88
CA LYS A 469 -7.41 8.16 12.09
C LYS A 469 -6.88 8.30 10.66
N VAL A 470 -7.25 9.36 9.93
CA VAL A 470 -6.78 9.61 8.54
C VAL A 470 -5.25 9.64 8.44
N ARG A 471 -4.56 10.04 9.52
CA ARG A 471 -3.10 10.09 9.59
C ARG A 471 -2.48 8.81 10.14
N GLN A 472 -2.96 8.33 11.28
CA GLN A 472 -2.22 7.41 12.16
C GLN A 472 -2.94 6.09 12.45
N GLU A 473 -4.07 5.76 11.81
CA GLU A 473 -4.82 4.50 12.01
C GLU A 473 -3.91 3.25 12.07
N LYS A 474 -2.94 3.16 11.16
CA LYS A 474 -2.00 2.02 11.06
C LYS A 474 -1.09 1.82 12.27
N ILE A 475 -0.87 2.85 13.07
CA ILE A 475 0.00 2.81 14.26
C ILE A 475 -0.80 2.87 15.57
N TYR A 476 -2.14 2.97 15.51
CA TYR A 476 -3.02 3.01 16.69
C TYR A 476 -2.73 1.89 17.71
N GLU A 477 -2.67 0.63 17.26
CA GLU A 477 -2.39 -0.53 18.13
C GLU A 477 -0.99 -0.50 18.77
N GLN A 478 -0.04 0.24 18.19
CA GLN A 478 1.31 0.42 18.75
C GLN A 478 1.30 1.57 19.78
N LEU A 479 0.57 2.65 19.51
CA LEU A 479 0.39 3.77 20.44
C LEU A 479 -0.40 3.34 21.68
N LYS A 480 -1.45 2.52 21.51
CA LYS A 480 -2.26 1.97 22.62
C LYS A 480 -1.47 1.05 23.56
N GLN A 481 -0.34 0.50 23.12
CA GLN A 481 0.60 -0.24 23.98
C GLN A 481 1.49 0.67 24.84
N ILE A 482 1.58 1.96 24.51
CA ILE A 482 2.36 2.96 25.24
C ILE A 482 1.48 3.63 26.31
N ALA A 483 0.32 4.14 25.90
CA ALA A 483 -0.62 4.86 26.76
C ALA A 483 -2.06 4.80 26.19
N PRO A 484 -3.10 5.10 27.00
CA PRO A 484 -4.46 5.34 26.49
C PRO A 484 -4.42 6.27 25.28
N THR A 485 -5.12 5.90 24.20
CA THR A 485 -4.97 6.56 22.89
C THR A 485 -6.32 6.94 22.31
N VAL A 486 -6.56 8.25 22.11
CA VAL A 486 -7.81 8.81 21.60
C VAL A 486 -7.59 9.42 20.22
N PHE A 487 -8.38 8.99 19.23
CA PHE A 487 -8.25 9.41 17.83
C PHE A 487 -9.51 10.12 17.32
N SER A 488 -9.36 11.29 16.71
CA SER A 488 -10.40 11.92 15.87
C SER A 488 -10.60 11.15 14.55
N GLU A 489 -11.79 11.26 13.94
CA GLU A 489 -12.14 10.52 12.72
C GLU A 489 -11.55 11.15 11.46
N ASP A 490 -11.67 12.48 11.29
CA ASP A 490 -11.20 13.22 10.11
C ASP A 490 -10.50 14.54 10.51
N LEU A 491 -10.01 15.30 9.53
CA LEU A 491 -9.41 16.63 9.66
C LEU A 491 -10.33 17.66 8.97
N SER A 492 -9.75 18.65 8.29
CA SER A 492 -10.47 19.54 7.36
C SER A 492 -11.58 20.37 8.03
N GLY A 493 -12.85 20.17 7.65
CA GLY A 493 -13.98 20.93 8.20
C GLY A 493 -14.30 20.60 9.67
N GLU A 494 -13.87 19.43 10.16
CA GLU A 494 -14.29 18.84 11.44
C GLU A 494 -13.52 19.36 12.68
N TRP A 495 -12.66 20.38 12.53
CA TRP A 495 -11.79 20.87 13.60
C TRP A 495 -12.52 21.22 14.92
N LYS A 496 -13.77 21.72 14.86
CA LYS A 496 -14.59 21.98 16.06
C LYS A 496 -15.02 20.69 16.78
N ASN A 497 -15.27 19.61 16.03
CA ASN A 497 -15.66 18.32 16.59
C ASN A 497 -14.42 17.60 17.17
N ASN A 498 -13.28 17.73 16.51
CA ASN A 498 -11.98 17.30 17.04
C ASN A 498 -11.65 18.03 18.35
N PHE A 499 -11.78 19.36 18.38
CA PHE A 499 -11.55 20.17 19.59
C PHE A 499 -12.42 19.70 20.78
N ARG A 500 -13.71 19.40 20.57
CA ARG A 500 -14.59 18.84 21.61
C ARG A 500 -14.18 17.44 22.07
N LEU A 501 -13.75 16.57 21.15
CA LEU A 501 -13.21 15.25 21.51
C LEU A 501 -11.95 15.40 22.37
N TYR A 502 -11.06 16.31 22.01
CA TYR A 502 -9.82 16.55 22.74
C TYR A 502 -10.10 17.17 24.12
N SER A 503 -11.05 18.10 24.25
CA SER A 503 -11.44 18.66 25.55
C SER A 503 -12.04 17.60 26.49
N GLU A 504 -12.84 16.66 25.96
CA GLU A 504 -13.35 15.52 26.72
C GLU A 504 -12.23 14.53 27.12
N ALA A 505 -11.31 14.22 26.21
CA ALA A 505 -10.14 13.37 26.49
C ALA A 505 -9.25 13.98 27.59
N LEU A 506 -9.06 15.29 27.59
CA LEU A 506 -8.25 16.05 28.55
C LEU A 506 -8.94 16.31 29.90
N ASN A 507 -10.19 15.88 30.10
CA ASN A 507 -11.01 16.21 31.29
C ASN A 507 -11.31 17.72 31.43
N LYS A 508 -11.34 18.44 30.31
CA LYS A 508 -11.47 19.92 30.21
C LYS A 508 -12.67 20.36 29.38
N LYS A 509 -13.77 19.60 29.51
CA LYS A 509 -14.99 19.79 28.70
C LYS A 509 -15.64 21.15 28.94
N GLU A 510 -15.64 21.64 30.18
CA GLU A 510 -16.20 22.96 30.52
C GLU A 510 -15.37 24.10 29.93
N GLU A 511 -14.03 24.05 30.04
CA GLU A 511 -13.16 25.04 29.37
C GLU A 511 -13.29 24.96 27.85
N GLY A 512 -13.45 23.76 27.30
CA GLY A 512 -13.62 23.54 25.87
C GLY A 512 -14.92 24.12 25.31
N GLU A 513 -16.06 23.86 25.93
CA GLU A 513 -17.32 24.50 25.50
C GLU A 513 -17.26 26.01 25.66
N LYS A 514 -16.67 26.54 26.75
CA LYS A 514 -16.46 27.98 26.92
C LYS A 514 -15.57 28.60 25.82
N ALA A 515 -14.54 27.89 25.38
CA ALA A 515 -13.68 28.32 24.26
C ALA A 515 -14.43 28.32 22.92
N MET A 516 -15.33 27.35 22.69
CA MET A 516 -16.23 27.32 21.53
C MET A 516 -17.28 28.42 21.58
N GLU A 517 -17.93 28.66 22.73
CA GLU A 517 -18.90 29.74 22.93
C GLU A 517 -18.27 31.12 22.65
N ALA A 518 -17.03 31.33 23.09
CA ALA A 518 -16.28 32.55 22.81
C ALA A 518 -16.01 32.72 21.31
N PHE A 519 -15.59 31.66 20.61
CA PHE A 519 -15.36 31.67 19.17
C PHE A 519 -16.66 31.90 18.38
N ASP A 520 -17.71 31.16 18.68
CA ASP A 520 -19.01 31.28 18.01
C ASP A 520 -19.65 32.66 18.25
N SER A 521 -19.41 33.27 19.42
CA SER A 521 -19.79 34.66 19.70
C SER A 521 -19.04 35.66 18.82
N ARG A 522 -17.73 35.48 18.59
CA ARG A 522 -16.96 36.32 17.63
C ARG A 522 -17.50 36.16 16.22
N VAL A 523 -17.74 34.92 15.77
CA VAL A 523 -18.30 34.63 14.43
C VAL A 523 -19.68 35.27 14.27
N ALA A 524 -20.54 35.20 15.28
CA ALA A 524 -21.87 35.82 15.25
C ALA A 524 -21.81 37.37 15.19
N ASP A 525 -20.93 38.00 15.96
CA ASP A 525 -20.69 39.45 15.91
C ASP A 525 -20.24 39.88 14.51
N VAL A 526 -19.19 39.26 13.97
CA VAL A 526 -18.66 39.54 12.62
C VAL A 526 -19.72 39.33 11.55
N LYS A 527 -20.47 38.21 11.63
CA LYS A 527 -21.59 37.92 10.72
C LYS A 527 -22.66 39.01 10.72
N SER A 528 -23.03 39.51 11.90
CA SER A 528 -24.03 40.59 12.03
C SER A 528 -23.58 41.91 11.39
N LYS A 529 -22.25 42.13 11.32
CA LYS A 529 -21.62 43.36 10.82
C LYS A 529 -21.20 43.32 9.34
N LEU A 530 -21.13 42.14 8.72
CA LEU A 530 -20.78 41.99 7.29
C LEU A 530 -21.79 42.68 6.37
N GLY A 531 -23.09 42.60 6.66
CA GLY A 531 -24.15 43.15 5.81
C GLY A 531 -24.06 42.62 4.37
N SER A 532 -24.22 43.49 3.38
CA SER A 532 -24.11 43.10 1.95
C SER A 532 -22.72 42.62 1.54
N LYS A 533 -21.67 42.82 2.36
CA LYS A 533 -20.33 42.27 2.06
C LYS A 533 -20.33 40.74 2.07
N ALA A 534 -21.27 40.10 2.76
CA ALA A 534 -21.46 38.65 2.75
C ALA A 534 -21.84 38.11 1.35
N GLU A 535 -22.41 38.93 0.46
CA GLU A 535 -22.75 38.54 -0.91
C GLU A 535 -21.51 38.37 -1.82
N THR A 536 -20.34 38.83 -1.37
CA THR A 536 -19.05 38.71 -2.09
C THR A 536 -18.66 37.25 -2.27
N LYS A 537 -18.54 36.80 -3.53
CA LYS A 537 -18.13 35.43 -3.86
C LYS A 537 -16.63 35.25 -3.66
N VAL A 538 -16.26 34.57 -2.57
CA VAL A 538 -14.86 34.28 -2.24
C VAL A 538 -14.40 32.96 -2.86
N SER A 539 -13.44 33.08 -3.76
CA SER A 539 -12.66 31.98 -4.33
C SER A 539 -11.44 31.69 -3.46
N ILE A 540 -11.14 30.41 -3.20
CA ILE A 540 -9.96 29.96 -2.46
C ILE A 540 -9.17 28.99 -3.33
N VAL A 541 -7.92 29.35 -3.62
CA VAL A 541 -7.02 28.58 -4.50
C VAL A 541 -5.73 28.21 -3.78
N ARG A 542 -5.28 26.96 -3.90
CA ARG A 542 -3.96 26.53 -3.42
C ARG A 542 -3.05 26.24 -4.60
N PHE A 543 -1.89 26.87 -4.62
CA PHE A 543 -0.81 26.56 -5.55
C PHE A 543 0.23 25.68 -4.86
N SER A 544 0.75 24.69 -5.57
CA SER A 544 1.92 23.90 -5.16
C SER A 544 2.71 23.52 -6.40
N ALA A 545 3.96 23.09 -6.23
CA ALA A 545 4.78 22.58 -7.35
C ALA A 545 4.17 21.36 -8.08
N SER A 546 3.22 20.64 -7.45
CA SER A 546 2.67 19.39 -7.98
C SER A 546 1.29 19.49 -8.62
N GLN A 547 0.49 20.49 -8.23
CA GLN A 547 -0.91 20.66 -8.60
C GLN A 547 -1.44 22.02 -8.11
N VAL A 548 -2.46 22.53 -8.78
CA VAL A 548 -3.27 23.67 -8.31
C VAL A 548 -4.66 23.15 -7.94
N ARG A 549 -5.27 23.71 -6.89
CA ARG A 549 -6.56 23.25 -6.34
C ARG A 549 -7.46 24.43 -6.03
N ILE A 550 -8.77 24.25 -6.19
CA ILE A 550 -9.77 25.10 -5.52
C ILE A 550 -10.31 24.38 -4.29
N TYR A 551 -10.54 25.12 -3.22
CA TYR A 551 -11.09 24.59 -1.96
C TYR A 551 -12.61 24.84 -1.91
N GLN A 552 -13.38 23.84 -1.49
CA GLN A 552 -14.84 23.87 -1.47
C GLN A 552 -15.37 24.10 -0.04
N LYS A 553 -16.62 23.76 0.28
CA LYS A 553 -17.22 24.12 1.59
C LYS A 553 -16.69 23.26 2.73
N ASP A 554 -16.50 21.96 2.51
CA ASP A 554 -16.01 21.01 3.52
C ASP A 554 -14.48 21.12 3.70
N SER A 555 -14.02 22.30 4.07
CA SER A 555 -12.61 22.61 4.31
C SER A 555 -12.46 23.62 5.42
N PHE A 556 -11.28 23.70 6.03
CA PHE A 556 -11.03 24.59 7.17
C PHE A 556 -11.51 26.04 6.95
N SER A 557 -11.05 26.66 5.86
CA SER A 557 -11.49 27.99 5.44
C SER A 557 -12.93 28.01 4.91
N GLY A 558 -13.38 26.94 4.24
CA GLY A 558 -14.74 26.85 3.68
C GLY A 558 -15.82 26.88 4.75
N VAL A 559 -15.62 26.12 5.83
CA VAL A 559 -16.52 26.04 6.99
C VAL A 559 -16.62 27.39 7.70
N LEU A 560 -15.53 28.14 7.86
CA LEU A 560 -15.59 29.47 8.48
C LEU A 560 -16.32 30.49 7.58
N LEU A 561 -16.09 30.47 6.27
CA LEU A 561 -16.85 31.31 5.33
C LEU A 561 -18.36 30.99 5.36
N GLU A 562 -18.74 29.71 5.40
CA GLU A 562 -20.14 29.27 5.51
C GLU A 562 -20.77 29.70 6.85
N GLN A 563 -20.04 29.57 7.96
CA GLN A 563 -20.47 30.08 9.27
C GLN A 563 -20.70 31.59 9.25
N LEU A 564 -19.82 32.36 8.61
CA LEU A 564 -20.00 33.80 8.40
C LEU A 564 -21.09 34.15 7.38
N GLY A 565 -21.55 33.19 6.58
CA GLY A 565 -22.51 33.39 5.49
C GLY A 565 -21.93 34.10 4.27
N ILE A 566 -20.60 34.06 4.09
CA ILE A 566 -19.91 34.65 2.94
C ILE A 566 -20.10 33.73 1.72
N ALA A 567 -20.57 34.31 0.62
CA ALA A 567 -20.86 33.58 -0.60
C ALA A 567 -19.63 32.92 -1.24
N ARG A 568 -19.84 31.81 -1.95
CA ARG A 568 -18.83 31.13 -2.75
C ARG A 568 -19.19 31.19 -4.25
N PRO A 569 -18.23 31.17 -5.18
CA PRO A 569 -18.49 30.90 -6.59
C PRO A 569 -19.17 29.54 -6.77
N ALA A 570 -20.02 29.35 -7.78
CA ALA A 570 -20.76 28.10 -8.00
C ALA A 570 -19.86 26.86 -8.26
N SER A 571 -18.62 27.07 -8.70
CA SER A 571 -17.58 26.04 -8.79
C SER A 571 -17.05 25.57 -7.43
N GLN A 572 -17.20 26.39 -6.38
CA GLN A 572 -16.68 26.17 -5.02
C GLN A 572 -17.78 26.03 -3.96
N ASP A 573 -19.03 26.38 -4.29
CA ASP A 573 -20.23 26.15 -3.50
C ASP A 573 -20.71 24.69 -3.63
N LYS A 574 -19.87 23.76 -3.15
CA LYS A 574 -20.13 22.31 -3.19
C LYS A 574 -19.80 21.68 -1.83
N ASP A 575 -20.57 20.68 -1.44
CA ASP A 575 -20.34 19.84 -0.26
C ASP A 575 -19.22 18.81 -0.55
N ASN A 576 -17.99 19.30 -0.68
CA ASN A 576 -16.77 18.54 -0.94
C ASN A 576 -15.56 19.33 -0.42
N PHE A 577 -14.41 18.67 -0.26
CA PHE A 577 -13.20 19.27 0.30
C PHE A 577 -12.46 20.18 -0.69
N MET A 578 -12.13 19.65 -1.87
CA MET A 578 -11.37 20.35 -2.90
C MET A 578 -11.54 19.73 -4.29
N GLU A 579 -11.15 20.48 -5.31
CA GLU A 579 -11.11 20.06 -6.70
C GLU A 579 -9.74 20.40 -7.31
N VAL A 580 -9.15 19.47 -8.09
CA VAL A 580 -7.84 19.67 -8.72
C VAL A 580 -8.03 20.35 -10.08
N MET A 581 -7.26 21.40 -10.31
CA MET A 581 -7.41 22.28 -11.47
C MET A 581 -6.50 21.87 -12.62
N SER A 582 -7.01 22.00 -13.84
CA SER A 582 -6.20 22.09 -15.07
C SER A 582 -6.23 23.53 -15.60
N LYS A 583 -5.42 23.83 -16.62
CA LYS A 583 -5.45 25.17 -17.24
C LYS A 583 -6.82 25.48 -17.85
N GLU A 584 -7.46 24.47 -18.43
CA GLU A 584 -8.80 24.57 -19.03
C GLU A 584 -9.89 24.90 -18.00
N THR A 585 -9.72 24.51 -16.72
CA THR A 585 -10.66 24.81 -15.63
C THR A 585 -10.33 26.10 -14.87
N ILE A 586 -9.33 26.89 -15.29
CA ILE A 586 -9.06 28.23 -14.70
C ILE A 586 -10.32 29.11 -14.54
N PRO A 587 -11.32 29.13 -15.45
CA PRO A 587 -12.57 29.85 -15.25
C PRO A 587 -13.30 29.55 -13.93
N ASP A 588 -13.15 28.34 -13.37
CA ASP A 588 -13.75 27.93 -12.10
C ASP A 588 -13.05 28.54 -10.86
N MET A 589 -11.93 29.25 -11.05
CA MET A 589 -11.28 30.07 -10.03
C MET A 589 -11.91 31.45 -9.88
N ASP A 590 -12.78 31.90 -10.79
CA ASP A 590 -13.31 33.27 -10.76
C ASP A 590 -14.20 33.52 -9.53
N GLY A 591 -14.32 34.78 -9.17
CA GLY A 591 -15.11 35.25 -8.03
C GLY A 591 -15.14 36.77 -7.99
N ASP A 592 -15.69 37.32 -6.90
CA ASP A 592 -15.55 38.76 -6.63
C ASP A 592 -14.18 39.03 -5.96
N VAL A 593 -13.66 38.02 -5.24
CA VAL A 593 -12.36 37.99 -4.57
C VAL A 593 -11.75 36.59 -4.70
N LEU A 594 -10.44 36.51 -4.91
CA LEU A 594 -9.67 35.27 -4.94
C LEU A 594 -8.54 35.37 -3.93
N PHE A 595 -8.61 34.56 -2.88
CA PHE A 595 -7.49 34.32 -1.98
C PHE A 595 -6.70 33.10 -2.46
N TYR A 596 -5.38 33.20 -2.47
CA TYR A 596 -4.53 32.07 -2.74
C TYR A 596 -3.39 31.94 -1.75
N PHE A 597 -3.01 30.70 -1.48
CA PHE A 597 -1.83 30.37 -0.68
C PHE A 597 -0.94 29.38 -1.42
N VAL A 598 0.35 29.41 -1.10
CA VAL A 598 1.41 28.73 -1.84
C VAL A 598 2.09 27.71 -0.92
N THR A 599 2.02 26.43 -1.32
CA THR A 599 2.71 25.34 -0.64
C THR A 599 4.01 25.05 -1.33
N GLU A 600 5.10 25.47 -0.69
CA GLU A 600 6.43 24.96 -0.98
C GLU A 600 6.63 23.63 -0.23
N THR A 601 7.40 22.73 -0.84
CA THR A 601 7.90 21.52 -0.18
C THR A 601 9.41 21.57 -0.30
N GLU A 602 10.15 21.19 0.75
CA GLU A 602 11.61 21.36 0.86
C GLU A 602 12.40 20.93 -0.39
N ASP A 603 11.95 19.85 -1.07
CA ASP A 603 12.58 19.30 -2.28
C ASP A 603 12.24 20.01 -3.62
N THR A 604 11.24 20.91 -3.69
CA THR A 604 10.81 21.54 -4.95
C THR A 604 10.47 23.03 -4.83
N SER A 605 11.45 23.88 -5.17
CA SER A 605 11.34 25.36 -5.21
C SER A 605 10.59 25.91 -6.44
N ASP A 606 9.51 25.25 -6.86
CA ASP A 606 8.80 25.55 -8.10
C ASP A 606 7.36 26.04 -7.88
N ALA A 607 6.83 26.03 -6.65
CA ALA A 607 5.47 26.47 -6.36
C ALA A 607 5.24 27.96 -6.75
N ALA A 608 6.20 28.84 -6.43
CA ALA A 608 6.18 30.24 -6.89
C ALA A 608 6.17 30.36 -8.44
N LYS A 609 6.89 29.50 -9.17
CA LYS A 609 6.85 29.47 -10.64
C LYS A 609 5.49 29.00 -11.16
N VAL A 610 4.85 28.04 -10.50
CA VAL A 610 3.48 27.63 -10.83
C VAL A 610 2.50 28.80 -10.62
N VAL A 611 2.63 29.56 -9.53
CA VAL A 611 1.84 30.80 -9.31
C VAL A 611 2.05 31.79 -10.47
N GLU A 612 3.30 32.07 -10.85
CA GLU A 612 3.61 32.96 -11.99
C GLU A 612 3.05 32.44 -13.31
N GLU A 613 3.22 31.15 -13.61
CA GLU A 613 2.77 30.50 -14.84
C GLU A 613 1.24 30.52 -14.97
N TRP A 614 0.52 30.27 -13.87
CA TRP A 614 -0.95 30.31 -13.85
C TRP A 614 -1.46 31.74 -13.90
N LYS A 615 -0.90 32.69 -13.13
CA LYS A 615 -1.29 34.11 -13.21
C LYS A 615 -0.93 34.73 -14.58
N ASN A 616 0.03 34.17 -15.30
CA ASN A 616 0.37 34.59 -16.66
C ASN A 616 -0.51 34.00 -17.76
N ASP A 617 -1.29 32.96 -17.48
CA ASP A 617 -2.15 32.29 -18.46
C ASP A 617 -3.23 33.25 -19.02
N PRO A 618 -3.52 33.21 -20.34
CA PRO A 618 -4.59 34.01 -20.93
C PRO A 618 -5.96 33.79 -20.29
N LEU A 619 -6.28 32.58 -19.83
CA LEU A 619 -7.54 32.28 -19.14
C LEU A 619 -7.58 32.96 -17.76
N PHE A 620 -6.47 32.96 -17.01
CA PHE A 620 -6.41 33.60 -15.70
C PHE A 620 -6.53 35.12 -15.83
N LYS A 621 -5.81 35.72 -16.78
CA LYS A 621 -5.91 37.13 -17.13
C LYS A 621 -7.31 37.52 -17.65
N ASN A 622 -8.11 36.55 -18.10
CA ASN A 622 -9.48 36.78 -18.54
C ASN A 622 -10.53 36.66 -17.41
N LEU A 623 -10.17 36.16 -16.22
CA LEU A 623 -11.06 36.14 -15.06
C LEU A 623 -11.49 37.55 -14.64
N ASN A 624 -12.71 37.71 -14.15
CA ASN A 624 -13.19 38.99 -13.65
C ASN A 624 -12.40 39.42 -12.41
N VAL A 625 -12.11 38.48 -11.51
CA VAL A 625 -11.30 38.71 -10.31
C VAL A 625 -9.88 39.18 -10.63
N SER A 626 -9.26 38.67 -11.71
CA SER A 626 -7.94 39.11 -12.16
C SER A 626 -8.00 40.50 -12.80
N LYS A 627 -9.01 40.78 -13.64
CA LYS A 627 -9.19 42.11 -14.26
C LYS A 627 -9.45 43.22 -13.24
N ASN A 628 -10.14 42.89 -12.15
CA ASN A 628 -10.48 43.80 -11.07
C ASN A 628 -9.36 43.95 -10.02
N ASN A 629 -8.20 43.29 -10.20
CA ASN A 629 -7.09 43.24 -9.23
C ASN A 629 -7.54 42.79 -7.83
N LYS A 630 -8.40 41.77 -7.75
CA LYS A 630 -8.92 41.20 -6.49
C LYS A 630 -8.34 39.81 -6.17
N VAL A 631 -7.08 39.62 -6.53
CA VAL A 631 -6.31 38.38 -6.35
C VAL A 631 -5.24 38.61 -5.28
N PHE A 632 -5.39 37.96 -4.12
CA PHE A 632 -4.57 38.22 -2.92
C PHE A 632 -3.87 36.96 -2.45
N GLU A 633 -2.59 37.09 -2.12
CA GLU A 633 -1.83 36.04 -1.44
C GLU A 633 -2.12 36.07 0.06
N VAL A 634 -2.31 34.90 0.66
CA VAL A 634 -2.62 34.73 2.09
C VAL A 634 -1.74 33.64 2.70
N ASN A 635 -1.62 33.66 4.03
CA ASN A 635 -0.76 32.75 4.76
C ASN A 635 -1.34 31.32 4.79
N GLU A 636 -0.63 30.32 4.22
CA GLU A 636 -1.11 28.92 4.19
C GLU A 636 -1.37 28.34 5.59
N THR A 637 -0.50 28.64 6.55
CA THR A 637 -0.56 28.12 7.92
C THR A 637 -1.90 28.50 8.56
N ILE A 638 -2.27 29.78 8.48
CA ILE A 638 -3.53 30.33 9.00
C ILE A 638 -4.73 29.86 8.18
N TRP A 639 -4.65 29.86 6.85
CA TRP A 639 -5.81 29.59 5.99
C TRP A 639 -6.14 28.10 5.77
N ASN A 640 -5.21 27.18 6.05
CA ASN A 640 -5.42 25.76 5.82
C ASN A 640 -4.62 24.82 6.73
N THR A 641 -3.32 25.03 6.89
CA THR A 641 -2.39 23.92 7.21
C THR A 641 -2.14 23.73 8.71
N ALA A 642 -2.36 24.74 9.55
CA ALA A 642 -2.40 24.56 10.99
C ALA A 642 -3.74 23.98 11.46
N GLY A 643 -4.85 24.55 10.96
CA GLY A 643 -6.18 23.92 10.96
C GLY A 643 -6.88 23.78 12.31
N GLY A 644 -6.36 24.41 13.38
CA GLY A 644 -6.90 24.33 14.74
C GLY A 644 -7.65 25.59 15.19
N TYR A 645 -7.80 25.71 16.51
CA TYR A 645 -8.53 26.80 17.17
C TYR A 645 -7.87 28.17 17.00
N GLU A 646 -6.55 28.27 17.16
CA GLU A 646 -5.84 29.55 17.06
C GLU A 646 -5.77 30.02 15.61
N ALA A 647 -5.51 29.10 14.67
CA ALA A 647 -5.61 29.37 13.24
C ALA A 647 -7.00 29.86 12.83
N ALA A 648 -8.08 29.34 13.44
CA ALA A 648 -9.45 29.76 13.14
C ALA A 648 -9.75 31.18 13.66
N ASN A 649 -9.23 31.52 14.83
CA ASN A 649 -9.30 32.87 15.38
C ASN A 649 -8.51 33.87 14.53
N LEU A 650 -7.28 33.52 14.11
CA LEU A 650 -6.45 34.34 13.23
C LEU A 650 -7.07 34.53 11.83
N LEU A 651 -7.65 33.47 11.26
CA LEU A 651 -8.36 33.53 9.98
C LEU A 651 -9.59 34.45 10.06
N LEU A 652 -10.33 34.41 11.17
CA LEU A 652 -11.44 35.33 11.43
C LEU A 652 -10.96 36.80 11.48
N ASP A 653 -9.81 37.07 12.12
CA ASP A 653 -9.22 38.41 12.18
C ASP A 653 -8.72 38.91 10.81
N GLU A 654 -8.13 38.03 9.99
CA GLU A 654 -7.77 38.38 8.61
C GLU A 654 -9.01 38.67 7.75
N LEU A 655 -10.10 37.91 7.91
CA LEU A 655 -11.36 38.16 7.23
C LEU A 655 -12.02 39.47 7.69
N VAL A 656 -12.03 39.77 8.99
CA VAL A 656 -12.50 41.05 9.55
C VAL A 656 -11.74 42.22 8.96
N LYS A 657 -10.42 42.12 8.89
CA LYS A 657 -9.54 43.13 8.31
C LYS A 657 -9.78 43.30 6.81
N TYR A 658 -9.87 42.20 6.07
CA TYR A 658 -10.07 42.23 4.61
C TYR A 658 -11.43 42.81 4.22
N PHE A 659 -12.50 42.38 4.91
CA PHE A 659 -13.85 42.86 4.68
C PHE A 659 -14.12 44.22 5.34
N GLU A 660 -13.14 44.86 6.00
CA GLU A 660 -13.31 46.12 6.72
C GLU A 660 -14.55 46.12 7.64
N VAL A 661 -14.69 45.05 8.42
CA VAL A 661 -15.77 44.91 9.41
C VAL A 661 -15.41 45.77 10.62
N LYS A 662 -16.35 46.59 11.11
CA LYS A 662 -16.13 47.63 12.14
C LYS A 662 -16.75 47.27 13.48
#